data_AF-K0S9B1-F1
#
_entry.id   AF-K0S9B1-F1
#
_cell.length_a   1.000
_cell.length_b   1.000
_cell.length_c   1.000
_cell.angle_alpha   90.00
_cell.angle_beta   90.00
_cell.angle_gamma   90.00
#
_symmetry.space_group_name_H-M   'P 1'
#
loop_
_entity.id
_entity.type
_entity.pdbx_description
1 polymer ?
#
loop_
_entity_poly.entity_id
_entity_poly.type
_entity_poly.pdbx_seq_one_letter_code
_entity_poly.pdbx_strand_id
1 'polypeptide(L)'
;SHGEDLELPLLERAAYRLRRGPMVGLLLGLWTSLALIPLFSGSHSFVLDSRGVGMSSQHGDCVKRFYPIGTPGQPWTDAERDQWRATTKVQRSYSEEVVQKLNKLDESSWEVVQYGSLPHDPDKYPLYAVKSKPWSDDRPTVMVTGGVHGYETSGVQGSILFIQTEAAKYAKDVNVLVFPCVSPWGYECVQRWNYQVLDPNRSFKRDSECQTYESKQLMAYVDGLNADIICHVDLHETTDTDATEFMPAKHAEKGLSYEEEVIPDGFYLVGDSKNEGGQLDFQTAIIESVMKVTHIAPPDDGKIIGEEVVRDGIIIVPAKELGLCGGVTHAKYTTTTEVYPDSPKASDEICNRAQVAAVTGAFDYVMAAMCSDIKRFYPIGTPGQPWTDAERDQWRATTKVQRSYTEEVVQKLNKLDESSWEVVQYGSLPHDPDKYPLYAVKSKPWSGDRPTVMVTGGVHGYETSGVQGSILFIQTEAAKYAKDVNVLVFPCVSPWGYECVQRWNYQVLDPNRSFKRDSECQTHESKQLMAYVDGLNADIICHVDLHETTDTDATEFRPAKFAEKGLDNVQGVIPDGFYLVGDSKNEGGQLDFQTAIIESVKKVTHLAPPDDGKILGEEAVRDGIIVVDTKEWGLCGGVTRAKYTTTTEVYPDSPKASDEICNRAQVAAVTGAFDYVMANNR
;
A
#
# COMPACT_ATOMS: atom_id res chain seq x y z
N SER A 1 25.60 -28.66 -12.09
CA SER A 1 24.22 -29.12 -12.28
C SER A 1 23.31 -27.94 -11.99
N HIS A 2 22.83 -27.37 -13.09
CA HIS A 2 21.77 -26.38 -13.31
C HIS A 2 21.51 -25.28 -12.27
N GLY A 3 22.04 -24.10 -12.56
CA GLY A 3 21.47 -22.82 -12.12
C GLY A 3 21.18 -22.01 -13.38
N GLU A 4 19.90 -21.71 -13.64
CA GLU A 4 19.48 -20.74 -14.64
C GLU A 4 19.29 -19.39 -13.94
N ASP A 5 20.23 -18.48 -14.18
CA ASP A 5 20.04 -17.05 -13.95
C ASP A 5 19.15 -16.52 -15.09
N LEU A 6 17.88 -16.22 -14.78
CA LEU A 6 16.97 -15.50 -15.67
C LEU A 6 16.77 -14.08 -15.11
N GLU A 7 17.42 -13.13 -15.78
CA GLU A 7 17.48 -11.72 -15.39
C GLU A 7 16.15 -10.98 -15.63
N LEU A 8 15.68 -10.28 -14.59
CA LEU A 8 14.53 -9.37 -14.63
C LEU A 8 14.98 -7.91 -14.95
N PRO A 9 14.13 -7.05 -15.58
CA PRO A 9 14.42 -5.64 -15.85
C PRO A 9 14.75 -4.79 -14.61
N LEU A 10 15.36 -3.61 -14.82
CA LEU A 10 15.98 -2.76 -13.79
C LEU A 10 15.09 -2.37 -12.60
N LEU A 11 13.78 -2.18 -12.79
CA LEU A 11 12.83 -1.90 -11.70
C LEU A 11 12.59 -3.13 -10.79
N GLU A 12 12.68 -4.34 -11.34
CA GLU A 12 12.51 -5.60 -10.60
C GLU A 12 13.80 -6.04 -9.87
N ARG A 13 14.98 -5.48 -10.23
CA ARG A 13 16.25 -5.73 -9.51
C ARG A 13 16.34 -5.04 -8.14
N ALA A 14 15.60 -3.95 -7.93
CA ALA A 14 15.68 -3.19 -6.68
C ALA A 14 15.13 -3.97 -5.47
N ALA A 15 14.11 -4.81 -5.69
CA ALA A 15 13.52 -5.66 -4.65
C ALA A 15 14.45 -6.81 -4.21
N TYR A 16 15.30 -7.32 -5.12
CA TYR A 16 16.14 -8.49 -4.87
C TYR A 16 17.41 -8.20 -4.04
N ARG A 17 17.93 -6.95 -4.06
CA ARG A 17 19.19 -6.60 -3.39
C ARG A 17 19.08 -6.24 -1.91
N LEU A 18 17.87 -6.11 -1.35
CA LEU A 18 17.68 -5.74 0.06
C LEU A 18 17.65 -6.94 1.04
N ARG A 19 17.76 -8.19 0.57
CA ARG A 19 17.62 -9.38 1.44
C ARG A 19 18.81 -10.35 1.51
N ARG A 20 19.96 -10.08 0.87
CA ARG A 20 21.14 -10.95 1.00
C ARG A 20 22.47 -10.18 1.10
N GLY A 21 22.91 -9.95 2.33
CA GLY A 21 24.32 -9.74 2.67
C GLY A 21 24.69 -10.67 3.84
N PRO A 22 25.77 -11.47 3.77
CA PRO A 22 26.07 -12.48 4.78
C PRO A 22 26.83 -11.90 5.98
N MET A 23 26.40 -12.25 7.20
CA MET A 23 27.29 -12.29 8.37
C MET A 23 28.12 -13.58 8.31
N VAL A 24 29.46 -13.50 8.36
CA VAL A 24 30.35 -14.27 9.27
C VAL A 24 31.69 -13.50 9.38
N GLY A 25 32.25 -13.46 10.59
CA GLY A 25 33.30 -12.55 11.03
C GLY A 25 34.76 -12.89 10.66
N LEU A 26 35.65 -11.98 11.01
CA LEU A 26 37.05 -12.28 11.34
C LEU A 26 37.53 -11.34 12.47
N LEU A 27 37.97 -11.94 13.57
CA LEU A 27 38.70 -11.36 14.69
C LEU A 27 40.20 -11.25 14.35
N LEU A 28 40.87 -10.14 14.66
CA LEU A 28 42.15 -10.03 15.41
C LEU A 28 42.95 -8.75 15.13
N GLY A 29 43.23 -8.00 16.19
CA GLY A 29 44.44 -7.20 16.47
C GLY A 29 44.67 -5.93 15.63
N LEU A 30 45.35 -4.87 16.08
CA LEU A 30 46.03 -4.50 17.33
C LEU A 30 46.66 -3.10 17.01
N TRP A 31 46.72 -2.20 18.01
CA TRP A 31 47.68 -1.08 18.22
C TRP A 31 47.34 0.40 17.90
N THR A 32 47.36 1.17 19.01
CA THR A 32 47.93 2.52 19.27
C THR A 32 47.25 3.75 18.66
N SER A 33 46.91 4.80 19.43
CA SER A 33 47.87 5.59 20.24
C SER A 33 47.26 6.34 21.43
N LEU A 34 48.13 6.57 22.42
CA LEU A 34 47.99 7.32 23.69
C LEU A 34 47.75 8.84 23.53
N ALA A 35 47.09 9.44 24.52
CA ALA A 35 47.59 10.58 25.35
C ALA A 35 46.51 10.96 26.39
N LEU A 36 46.68 10.62 27.68
CA LEU A 36 47.30 11.42 28.77
C LEU A 36 46.35 12.44 29.47
N ILE A 37 45.95 12.02 30.68
CA ILE A 37 45.42 12.69 31.90
C ILE A 37 46.41 13.85 32.32
N PRO A 38 46.03 14.96 33.02
CA PRO A 38 45.46 14.86 34.38
C PRO A 38 44.50 15.92 34.95
N LEU A 39 43.76 15.41 35.95
CA LEU A 39 43.10 16.10 37.06
C LEU A 39 44.09 16.95 37.88
N PHE A 40 43.66 18.14 38.32
CA PHE A 40 44.21 18.82 39.48
C PHE A 40 43.10 19.44 40.34
N SER A 41 43.12 19.06 41.61
CA SER A 41 42.43 19.68 42.75
C SER A 41 43.06 21.03 43.11
N GLY A 42 42.24 22.01 43.50
CA GLY A 42 42.73 23.28 44.03
C GLY A 42 41.64 24.05 44.77
N SER A 43 41.55 23.84 46.07
CA SER A 43 40.86 24.70 47.05
C SER A 43 41.57 26.05 47.16
N HIS A 44 40.87 27.19 47.08
CA HIS A 44 41.27 28.47 47.68
C HIS A 44 40.05 29.29 48.09
N SER A 45 40.01 29.66 49.36
CA SER A 45 39.07 30.60 49.97
C SER A 45 39.50 32.04 49.67
N PHE A 46 38.54 32.94 49.40
CA PHE A 46 38.73 34.37 49.60
C PHE A 46 37.45 34.96 50.21
N VAL A 47 37.61 35.51 51.41
CA VAL A 47 36.68 36.44 52.06
C VAL A 47 37.14 37.84 51.69
N LEU A 48 36.25 38.67 51.17
CA LEU A 48 36.37 40.14 51.23
C LEU A 48 34.98 40.75 51.38
N ASP A 49 34.79 41.39 52.52
CA ASP A 49 33.70 42.30 52.89
C ASP A 49 33.89 43.66 52.20
N SER A 50 32.84 44.23 51.61
CA SER A 50 32.70 45.68 51.50
C SER A 50 31.22 46.09 51.48
N ARG A 51 30.90 47.01 52.41
CA ARG A 51 29.59 47.65 52.58
C ARG A 51 29.39 48.75 51.53
N GLY A 52 28.16 48.92 51.03
CA GLY A 52 27.71 50.23 50.55
C GLY A 52 26.59 50.28 49.50
N VAL A 53 25.34 50.41 49.98
CA VAL A 53 24.24 51.26 49.45
C VAL A 53 23.71 51.04 48.02
N GLY A 54 22.55 50.36 47.95
CA GLY A 54 21.29 50.89 47.42
C GLY A 54 21.13 51.13 45.91
N MET A 55 20.43 50.23 45.23
CA MET A 55 19.49 50.57 44.16
C MET A 55 18.44 49.46 44.02
N SER A 56 17.18 49.86 44.16
CA SER A 56 16.01 49.02 43.98
C SER A 56 15.91 48.53 42.53
N SER A 57 15.82 47.22 42.34
CA SER A 57 15.05 46.65 41.22
C SER A 57 14.14 45.58 41.81
N GLN A 58 12.84 45.80 41.66
CA GLN A 58 11.83 44.80 41.95
C GLN A 58 11.95 43.71 40.89
N HIS A 59 12.75 42.68 41.16
CA HIS A 59 12.50 41.37 40.60
C HIS A 59 11.48 40.71 41.52
N GLY A 60 10.27 40.51 41.01
CA GLY A 60 9.24 39.75 41.71
C GLY A 60 9.79 38.37 42.02
N ASP A 61 9.85 38.04 43.31
CA ASP A 61 10.10 36.68 43.78
C ASP A 61 9.10 35.74 43.10
N CYS A 62 9.59 34.86 42.23
CA CYS A 62 8.85 33.70 41.77
C CYS A 62 8.62 32.82 43.00
N VAL A 63 7.42 32.90 43.59
CA VAL A 63 7.02 32.03 44.68
C VAL A 63 7.01 30.61 44.14
N LYS A 64 8.01 29.79 44.47
CA LYS A 64 7.99 28.34 44.21
C LYS A 64 6.72 27.76 44.83
N ARG A 65 5.74 27.46 44.00
CA ARG A 65 4.47 26.88 44.42
C ARG A 65 4.71 25.40 44.72
N PHE A 66 4.85 25.07 46.00
CA PHE A 66 4.95 23.68 46.42
C PHE A 66 3.56 23.05 46.43
N TYR A 67 3.46 21.81 45.96
CA TYR A 67 2.21 21.05 46.01
C TYR A 67 1.77 20.88 47.49
N PRO A 68 0.47 20.92 47.82
CA PRO A 68 0.01 20.96 49.21
C PRO A 68 0.32 19.72 50.07
N ILE A 69 0.78 18.63 49.44
CA ILE A 69 1.08 17.35 50.09
C ILE A 69 2.56 17.01 49.90
N GLY A 70 3.21 16.61 50.99
CA GLY A 70 4.61 16.20 51.04
C GLY A 70 5.58 17.31 51.47
N THR A 71 6.86 16.95 51.57
CA THR A 71 7.94 17.85 51.96
C THR A 71 8.86 18.09 50.75
N PRO A 72 9.16 19.34 50.36
CA PRO A 72 10.04 19.62 49.23
C PRO A 72 11.39 18.90 49.34
N GLY A 73 11.83 18.25 48.26
CA GLY A 73 13.07 17.47 48.23
C GLY A 73 12.97 16.06 48.81
N GLN A 74 11.80 15.64 49.31
CA GLN A 74 11.56 14.29 49.84
C GLN A 74 10.46 13.60 49.03
N PRO A 75 10.69 12.37 48.51
CA PRO A 75 9.63 11.57 47.91
C PRO A 75 8.52 11.29 48.92
N TRP A 76 7.30 11.11 48.42
CA TRP A 76 6.17 10.71 49.25
C TRP A 76 6.39 9.33 49.86
N THR A 77 5.99 9.21 51.12
CA THR A 77 5.81 7.92 51.79
C THR A 77 4.36 7.46 51.63
N ASP A 78 4.02 6.30 52.19
CA ASP A 78 2.64 5.81 52.18
C ASP A 78 1.69 6.77 52.92
N ALA A 79 2.19 7.55 53.89
CA ALA A 79 1.38 8.55 54.61
C ALA A 79 0.93 9.69 53.69
N GLU A 80 1.83 10.24 52.86
CA GLU A 80 1.47 11.27 51.87
C GLU A 80 0.55 10.71 50.78
N ARG A 81 0.76 9.46 50.34
CA ARG A 81 -0.13 8.78 49.38
C ARG A 81 -1.54 8.58 49.95
N ASP A 82 -1.66 8.23 51.23
CA ASP A 82 -2.94 8.16 51.94
C ASP A 82 -3.58 9.54 52.08
N GLN A 83 -2.79 10.57 52.38
CA GLN A 83 -3.28 11.94 52.42
C GLN A 83 -3.83 12.39 51.07
N TRP A 84 -3.13 12.08 49.96
CA TRP A 84 -3.61 12.37 48.61
C TRP A 84 -4.89 11.60 48.29
N ARG A 85 -4.96 10.29 48.60
CA ARG A 85 -6.20 9.52 48.43
C ARG A 85 -7.38 10.16 49.18
N ALA A 86 -7.15 10.69 50.37
CA ALA A 86 -8.17 11.35 51.18
C ALA A 86 -8.65 12.70 50.60
N THR A 87 -7.91 13.33 49.68
CA THR A 87 -8.39 14.54 48.98
C THR A 87 -9.27 14.21 47.78
N THR A 88 -9.17 13.00 47.22
CA THR A 88 -9.96 12.59 46.06
C THR A 88 -11.44 12.42 46.43
N LYS A 89 -12.32 12.90 45.54
CA LYS A 89 -13.78 12.82 45.71
C LYS A 89 -14.42 12.42 44.40
N VAL A 90 -15.47 11.62 44.47
CA VAL A 90 -16.32 11.32 43.32
C VAL A 90 -17.02 12.60 42.86
N GLN A 91 -16.86 12.95 41.58
CA GLN A 91 -17.43 14.13 40.93
C GLN A 91 -18.43 13.77 39.83
N ARG A 92 -18.33 12.56 39.26
CA ARG A 92 -19.22 12.02 38.23
C ARG A 92 -19.41 10.51 38.40
N SER A 93 -20.40 9.94 37.70
CA SER A 93 -20.75 8.51 37.83
C SER A 93 -20.28 7.70 36.61
N TYR A 94 -19.41 6.72 36.85
CA TYR A 94 -19.00 5.76 35.82
C TYR A 94 -20.18 4.91 35.35
N SER A 95 -21.04 4.50 36.29
CA SER A 95 -22.25 3.73 36.00
C SER A 95 -23.19 4.48 35.04
N GLU A 96 -23.49 5.75 35.33
CA GLU A 96 -24.43 6.54 34.52
C GLU A 96 -23.84 6.98 33.19
N GLU A 97 -22.59 7.45 33.19
CA GLU A 97 -22.00 8.08 32.00
C GLU A 97 -21.31 7.12 31.04
N VAL A 98 -21.00 5.89 31.48
CA VAL A 98 -20.35 4.86 30.66
C VAL A 98 -21.19 3.59 30.62
N VAL A 99 -21.37 2.89 31.75
CA VAL A 99 -21.98 1.54 31.75
C VAL A 99 -23.40 1.56 31.18
N GLN A 100 -24.23 2.51 31.59
CA GLN A 100 -25.59 2.64 31.05
C GLN A 100 -25.63 3.00 29.56
N LYS A 101 -24.59 3.67 29.01
CA LYS A 101 -24.50 3.94 27.57
C LYS A 101 -24.12 2.68 26.80
N LEU A 102 -23.20 1.86 27.35
CA LEU A 102 -22.81 0.58 26.75
C LEU A 102 -23.97 -0.42 26.75
N ASN A 103 -24.77 -0.47 27.81
CA ASN A 103 -25.95 -1.34 27.90
C ASN A 103 -27.08 -0.98 26.91
N LYS A 104 -26.99 0.18 26.25
CA LYS A 104 -27.97 0.63 25.22
C LYS A 104 -27.50 0.35 23.80
N LEU A 105 -26.30 -0.20 23.61
CA LEU A 105 -25.81 -0.55 22.28
C LEU A 105 -26.64 -1.70 21.69
N ASP A 106 -26.84 -1.67 20.38
CA ASP A 106 -27.57 -2.70 19.66
C ASP A 106 -26.81 -4.03 19.70
N GLU A 107 -27.36 -5.00 20.44
CA GLU A 107 -26.76 -6.33 20.64
C GLU A 107 -26.61 -7.14 19.34
N SER A 108 -27.33 -6.78 18.27
CA SER A 108 -27.18 -7.41 16.96
C SER A 108 -25.90 -6.99 16.25
N SER A 109 -25.40 -5.77 16.54
CA SER A 109 -24.20 -5.19 15.94
C SER A 109 -22.98 -5.25 16.87
N TRP A 110 -23.21 -5.29 18.18
CA TRP A 110 -22.15 -5.16 19.19
C TRP A 110 -22.21 -6.24 20.28
N GLU A 111 -21.05 -6.63 20.78
CA GLU A 111 -20.86 -7.46 21.98
C GLU A 111 -20.19 -6.61 23.06
N VAL A 112 -20.83 -6.44 24.22
CA VAL A 112 -20.21 -5.80 25.39
C VAL A 112 -19.66 -6.90 26.29
N VAL A 113 -18.35 -6.92 26.50
CA VAL A 113 -17.63 -7.94 27.25
C VAL A 113 -17.02 -7.32 28.49
N GLN A 114 -17.33 -7.85 29.67
CA GLN A 114 -16.60 -7.50 30.89
C GLN A 114 -15.28 -8.28 30.91
N TYR A 115 -14.15 -7.59 30.73
CA TYR A 115 -12.83 -8.22 30.72
C TYR A 115 -12.13 -8.21 32.08
N GLY A 116 -12.67 -7.46 33.05
CA GLY A 116 -12.04 -7.29 34.36
C GLY A 116 -12.87 -6.47 35.34
N SER A 117 -12.25 -6.13 36.47
CA SER A 117 -12.79 -5.18 37.47
C SER A 117 -11.65 -4.62 38.35
N LEU A 118 -11.83 -3.43 38.93
CA LEU A 118 -10.83 -2.90 39.86
C LEU A 118 -10.97 -3.54 41.26
N PRO A 119 -9.89 -4.05 41.88
CA PRO A 119 -9.98 -4.90 43.06
C PRO A 119 -10.45 -4.17 44.34
N HIS A 120 -10.36 -2.86 44.39
CA HIS A 120 -10.76 -2.08 45.57
C HIS A 120 -12.28 -1.89 45.66
N ASP A 121 -12.99 -1.96 44.54
CA ASP A 121 -14.46 -1.99 44.49
C ASP A 121 -14.92 -2.68 43.18
N PRO A 122 -14.88 -4.03 43.11
CA PRO A 122 -15.11 -4.77 41.87
C PRO A 122 -16.51 -4.59 41.28
N ASP A 123 -17.52 -4.44 42.14
CA ASP A 123 -18.92 -4.27 41.72
C ASP A 123 -19.17 -2.88 41.14
N LYS A 124 -18.47 -1.87 41.67
CA LYS A 124 -18.59 -0.48 41.20
C LYS A 124 -17.77 -0.20 39.95
N TYR A 125 -16.63 -0.88 39.79
CA TYR A 125 -15.68 -0.63 38.71
C TYR A 125 -15.41 -1.87 37.84
N PRO A 126 -16.44 -2.47 37.21
CA PRO A 126 -16.23 -3.44 36.15
C PRO A 126 -15.55 -2.77 34.95
N LEU A 127 -14.71 -3.53 34.23
CA LEU A 127 -14.01 -3.05 33.04
C LEU A 127 -14.61 -3.70 31.79
N TYR A 128 -15.00 -2.88 30.81
CA TYR A 128 -15.71 -3.33 29.60
C TYR A 128 -14.92 -3.08 28.31
N ALA A 129 -15.04 -4.02 27.40
CA ALA A 129 -14.66 -3.91 26.00
C ALA A 129 -15.91 -4.05 25.12
N VAL A 130 -15.93 -3.39 23.97
CA VAL A 130 -16.98 -3.51 22.96
C VAL A 130 -16.39 -4.09 21.69
N LYS A 131 -16.99 -5.16 21.18
CA LYS A 131 -16.57 -5.85 19.96
C LYS A 131 -17.65 -5.77 18.88
N SER A 132 -17.25 -5.64 17.62
CA SER A 132 -18.18 -5.77 16.49
C SER A 132 -18.71 -7.19 16.30
N LYS A 133 -19.92 -7.32 15.74
CA LYS A 133 -20.49 -8.59 15.27
C LYS A 133 -20.77 -8.53 13.75
N PRO A 134 -20.53 -9.63 13.00
CA PRO A 134 -19.85 -10.85 13.44
C PRO A 134 -18.35 -10.60 13.68
N TRP A 135 -17.76 -11.34 14.61
CA TRP A 135 -16.30 -11.38 14.83
C TRP A 135 -15.70 -12.54 14.04
N SER A 136 -14.54 -12.33 13.42
CA SER A 136 -13.85 -13.35 12.60
C SER A 136 -12.35 -13.33 12.87
N ASP A 137 -11.76 -14.47 13.24
CA ASP A 137 -10.32 -14.56 13.51
C ASP A 137 -9.47 -14.36 12.24
N ASP A 138 -10.05 -14.57 11.06
CA ASP A 138 -9.41 -14.32 9.76
C ASP A 138 -9.39 -12.83 9.34
N ARG A 139 -9.94 -11.93 10.16
CA ARG A 139 -9.97 -10.49 9.86
C ARG A 139 -8.99 -9.73 10.76
N PRO A 140 -8.26 -8.74 10.21
CA PRO A 140 -7.48 -7.85 11.05
C PRO A 140 -8.41 -7.03 11.94
N THR A 141 -7.83 -6.53 13.04
CA THR A 141 -8.53 -5.84 14.11
C THR A 141 -8.04 -4.41 14.21
N VAL A 142 -8.98 -3.47 14.31
CA VAL A 142 -8.70 -2.09 14.67
C VAL A 142 -9.14 -1.84 16.10
N MET A 143 -8.26 -1.22 16.90
CA MET A 143 -8.44 -1.08 18.35
C MET A 143 -8.47 0.39 18.77
N VAL A 144 -9.38 0.73 19.68
CA VAL A 144 -9.45 2.05 20.33
C VAL A 144 -9.41 1.88 21.84
N THR A 145 -8.59 2.68 22.52
CA THR A 145 -8.57 2.76 24.00
C THR A 145 -8.91 4.18 24.42
N GLY A 146 -9.82 4.32 25.38
CA GLY A 146 -10.20 5.60 25.97
C GLY A 146 -10.14 5.54 27.49
N GLY A 147 -9.88 6.68 28.13
CA GLY A 147 -9.86 6.79 29.58
C GLY A 147 -8.75 6.00 30.24
N VAL A 148 -7.58 5.89 29.61
CA VAL A 148 -6.37 5.39 30.27
C VAL A 148 -6.02 6.29 31.44
N HIS A 149 -6.06 7.62 31.25
CA HIS A 149 -6.29 8.53 32.36
C HIS A 149 -7.78 8.84 32.47
N GLY A 150 -8.32 8.74 33.67
CA GLY A 150 -9.76 8.88 33.83
C GLY A 150 -10.27 10.32 33.78
N TYR A 151 -9.44 11.32 34.12
CA TYR A 151 -9.84 12.74 34.03
C TYR A 151 -10.10 13.20 32.59
N GLU A 152 -9.49 12.55 31.62
CA GLU A 152 -9.59 12.81 30.18
C GLU A 152 -10.95 12.33 29.63
N THR A 153 -11.97 13.14 29.92
CA THR A 153 -13.37 12.95 29.56
C THR A 153 -13.59 12.62 28.10
N SER A 154 -12.97 13.36 27.16
CA SER A 154 -13.27 13.19 25.74
C SER A 154 -12.70 11.89 25.18
N GLY A 155 -11.64 11.33 25.76
CA GLY A 155 -11.17 9.99 25.40
C GLY A 155 -12.24 8.92 25.69
N VAL A 156 -12.91 9.04 26.84
CA VAL A 156 -14.02 8.15 27.22
C VAL A 156 -15.26 8.41 26.38
N GLN A 157 -15.73 9.65 26.33
CA GLN A 157 -17.00 9.97 25.68
C GLN A 157 -16.90 9.93 24.14
N GLY A 158 -15.76 10.30 23.58
CA GLY A 158 -15.43 10.20 22.16
C GLY A 158 -15.38 8.75 21.66
N SER A 159 -14.81 7.82 22.44
CA SER A 159 -14.82 6.39 22.05
C SER A 159 -16.25 5.80 22.06
N ILE A 160 -17.10 6.19 23.01
CA ILE A 160 -18.52 5.79 23.04
C ILE A 160 -19.26 6.41 21.84
N LEU A 161 -19.02 7.69 21.55
CA LEU A 161 -19.62 8.37 20.40
C LEU A 161 -19.21 7.70 19.08
N PHE A 162 -17.93 7.34 18.93
CA PHE A 162 -17.43 6.59 17.78
C PHE A 162 -18.20 5.28 17.55
N ILE A 163 -18.40 4.48 18.60
CA ILE A 163 -19.20 3.24 18.52
C ILE A 163 -20.62 3.54 18.02
N GLN A 164 -21.22 4.62 18.52
CA GLN A 164 -22.60 4.99 18.21
C GLN A 164 -22.80 5.56 16.80
N THR A 165 -21.77 6.17 16.21
CA THR A 165 -21.93 6.93 14.95
C THR A 165 -21.14 6.38 13.77
N GLU A 166 -19.88 5.98 13.96
CA GLU A 166 -18.97 5.69 12.84
C GLU A 166 -18.49 4.24 12.79
N ALA A 167 -18.38 3.55 13.93
CA ALA A 167 -17.72 2.24 14.03
C ALA A 167 -18.33 1.17 13.11
N ALA A 168 -19.65 1.22 12.89
CA ALA A 168 -20.36 0.28 12.01
C ALA A 168 -19.88 0.33 10.54
N LYS A 169 -19.34 1.49 10.09
CA LYS A 169 -18.73 1.65 8.75
C LYS A 169 -17.59 0.67 8.51
N TYR A 170 -16.81 0.37 9.56
CA TYR A 170 -15.59 -0.43 9.50
C TYR A 170 -15.83 -1.90 9.82
N ALA A 171 -16.83 -2.20 10.66
CA ALA A 171 -17.18 -3.55 11.08
C ALA A 171 -17.51 -4.52 9.92
N LYS A 172 -17.78 -3.98 8.72
CA LYS A 172 -17.99 -4.78 7.50
C LYS A 172 -16.69 -5.41 6.97
N ASP A 173 -15.55 -4.73 7.13
CA ASP A 173 -14.26 -5.08 6.53
C ASP A 173 -13.28 -5.64 7.59
N VAL A 174 -13.34 -5.14 8.82
CA VAL A 174 -12.43 -5.49 9.93
C VAL A 174 -13.17 -5.77 11.23
N ASN A 175 -12.50 -6.42 12.18
CA ASN A 175 -12.98 -6.47 13.56
C ASN A 175 -12.75 -5.12 14.24
N VAL A 176 -13.74 -4.59 14.94
CA VAL A 176 -13.61 -3.36 15.74
C VAL A 176 -13.62 -3.74 17.22
N LEU A 177 -12.59 -3.30 17.95
CA LEU A 177 -12.44 -3.50 19.39
C LEU A 177 -12.25 -2.16 20.10
N VAL A 178 -13.11 -1.83 21.06
CA VAL A 178 -13.04 -0.56 21.79
C VAL A 178 -13.03 -0.82 23.29
N PHE A 179 -12.11 -0.16 24.01
CA PHE A 179 -12.08 -0.11 25.48
C PHE A 179 -12.46 1.30 25.91
N PRO A 180 -13.73 1.59 26.21
CA PRO A 180 -14.20 2.96 26.34
C PRO A 180 -13.67 3.69 27.59
N CYS A 181 -13.37 2.94 28.66
CA CYS A 181 -12.85 3.51 29.89
C CYS A 181 -11.97 2.47 30.60
N VAL A 182 -10.65 2.68 30.55
CA VAL A 182 -9.66 1.79 31.17
C VAL A 182 -9.52 2.05 32.67
N SER A 183 -9.68 3.30 33.11
CA SER A 183 -9.48 3.75 34.50
C SER A 183 -10.75 4.36 35.11
N PRO A 184 -11.80 3.57 35.39
CA PRO A 184 -13.11 4.09 35.81
C PRO A 184 -13.11 4.81 37.18
N TRP A 185 -12.21 4.44 38.10
CA TRP A 185 -12.04 5.19 39.35
C TRP A 185 -11.47 6.59 39.08
N GLY A 186 -10.44 6.68 38.24
CA GLY A 186 -9.88 7.97 37.82
C GLY A 186 -10.92 8.81 37.07
N TYR A 187 -11.85 8.17 36.37
CA TYR A 187 -12.96 8.84 35.71
C TYR A 187 -13.88 9.49 36.74
N GLU A 188 -14.40 8.74 37.71
CA GLU A 188 -15.28 9.31 38.73
C GLU A 188 -14.61 10.41 39.57
N CYS A 189 -13.33 10.25 39.90
CA CYS A 189 -12.60 11.16 40.77
C CYS A 189 -11.93 12.33 40.03
N VAL A 190 -11.93 12.32 38.69
CA VAL A 190 -11.21 13.27 37.81
C VAL A 190 -9.72 13.28 38.18
N GLN A 191 -9.08 12.12 38.01
CA GLN A 191 -7.67 11.91 38.36
C GLN A 191 -6.86 11.26 37.23
N ARG A 192 -5.60 11.67 37.14
CA ARG A 192 -4.58 11.07 36.27
C ARG A 192 -4.08 9.72 36.81
N TRP A 193 -3.78 9.67 38.10
CA TRP A 193 -3.36 8.44 38.76
C TRP A 193 -4.53 7.53 39.07
N ASN A 194 -4.25 6.25 39.30
CA ASN A 194 -5.19 5.33 39.91
C ASN A 194 -5.21 5.44 41.44
N TYR A 195 -6.05 4.64 42.09
CA TYR A 195 -6.19 4.61 43.55
C TYR A 195 -4.87 4.34 44.29
N GLN A 196 -3.90 3.69 43.64
CA GLN A 196 -2.59 3.36 44.21
C GLN A 196 -1.54 4.46 44.00
N VAL A 197 -1.92 5.63 43.45
CA VAL A 197 -1.00 6.74 43.13
C VAL A 197 0.00 6.33 42.03
N LEU A 198 -0.45 5.52 41.08
CA LEU A 198 0.32 5.08 39.92
C LEU A 198 -0.31 5.63 38.64
N ASP A 199 0.52 6.00 37.66
CA ASP A 199 0.10 6.49 36.34
C ASP A 199 -0.17 5.29 35.42
N PRO A 200 -1.44 5.00 35.04
CA PRO A 200 -1.75 3.88 34.16
C PRO A 200 -1.02 3.98 32.81
N ASN A 201 -0.83 5.18 32.26
CA ASN A 201 -0.15 5.39 30.99
C ASN A 201 1.39 5.39 31.13
N ARG A 202 1.93 4.82 32.21
CA ARG A 202 3.34 4.44 32.37
C ARG A 202 3.50 2.98 32.78
N SER A 203 2.42 2.20 32.73
CA SER A 203 2.31 0.86 33.30
C SER A 203 2.03 -0.24 32.28
N PHE A 204 2.19 0.02 30.97
CA PHE A 204 1.98 -0.97 29.89
C PHE A 204 3.25 -1.78 29.51
N LYS A 205 4.18 -1.97 30.46
CA LYS A 205 5.37 -2.81 30.27
C LYS A 205 5.10 -4.22 30.78
N ARG A 206 5.03 -5.22 29.88
CA ARG A 206 4.70 -6.63 30.21
C ARG A 206 5.58 -7.24 31.30
N ASP A 207 6.88 -6.93 31.32
CA ASP A 207 7.84 -7.50 32.27
C ASP A 207 8.08 -6.62 33.52
N SER A 208 7.15 -5.72 33.85
CA SER A 208 7.28 -4.78 34.97
C SER A 208 6.43 -5.20 36.17
N GLU A 209 7.01 -5.12 37.37
CA GLU A 209 6.25 -5.27 38.63
C GLU A 209 5.40 -4.03 38.97
N CYS A 210 5.62 -2.90 38.26
CA CYS A 210 4.91 -1.63 38.49
C CYS A 210 3.66 -1.44 37.62
N GLN A 211 3.04 -2.53 37.17
CA GLN A 211 1.78 -2.46 36.41
C GLN A 211 0.61 -2.07 37.31
N THR A 212 -0.24 -1.17 36.84
CA THR A 212 -1.55 -0.93 37.46
C THR A 212 -2.51 -2.09 37.15
N TYR A 213 -3.56 -2.26 37.96
CA TYR A 213 -4.59 -3.28 37.69
C TYR A 213 -5.34 -3.02 36.38
N GLU A 214 -5.52 -1.74 36.05
CA GLU A 214 -6.05 -1.25 34.79
C GLU A 214 -5.24 -1.79 33.60
N SER A 215 -3.95 -1.47 33.55
CA SER A 215 -3.05 -1.88 32.46
C SER A 215 -2.90 -3.40 32.39
N LYS A 216 -2.78 -4.08 33.54
CA LYS A 216 -2.60 -5.53 33.60
C LYS A 216 -3.80 -6.28 33.02
N GLN A 217 -5.02 -5.87 33.34
CA GLN A 217 -6.23 -6.53 32.84
C GLN A 217 -6.45 -6.27 31.35
N LEU A 218 -6.17 -5.05 30.87
CA LEU A 218 -6.23 -4.75 29.44
C LEU A 218 -5.23 -5.60 28.67
N MET A 219 -3.96 -5.64 29.10
CA MET A 219 -2.92 -6.47 28.46
C MET A 219 -3.29 -7.94 28.44
N ALA A 220 -3.75 -8.50 29.57
CA ALA A 220 -4.15 -9.90 29.66
C ALA A 220 -5.32 -10.23 28.71
N TYR A 221 -6.30 -9.33 28.58
CA TYR A 221 -7.42 -9.52 27.66
C TYR A 221 -6.98 -9.42 26.20
N VAL A 222 -6.20 -8.41 25.83
CA VAL A 222 -5.67 -8.24 24.47
C VAL A 222 -4.79 -9.43 24.07
N ASP A 223 -3.87 -9.86 24.94
CA ASP A 223 -3.00 -11.02 24.69
C ASP A 223 -3.83 -12.32 24.56
N GLY A 224 -4.91 -12.45 25.33
CA GLY A 224 -5.81 -13.61 25.29
C GLY A 224 -6.70 -13.70 24.04
N LEU A 225 -6.93 -12.58 23.32
CA LEU A 225 -7.70 -12.58 22.07
C LEU A 225 -6.93 -13.20 20.91
N ASN A 226 -5.59 -13.18 20.94
CA ASN A 226 -4.73 -13.61 19.84
C ASN A 226 -5.15 -12.99 18.48
N ALA A 227 -5.61 -11.74 18.51
CA ALA A 227 -6.10 -11.03 17.33
C ALA A 227 -4.96 -10.30 16.61
N ASP A 228 -5.00 -10.28 15.28
CA ASP A 228 -4.10 -9.46 14.47
C ASP A 228 -4.54 -7.99 14.52
N ILE A 229 -3.99 -7.23 15.48
CA ILE A 229 -4.31 -5.81 15.63
C ILE A 229 -3.45 -5.00 14.67
N ILE A 230 -4.06 -4.45 13.61
CA ILE A 230 -3.34 -3.67 12.59
C ILE A 230 -3.24 -2.18 12.94
N CYS A 231 -4.20 -1.66 13.70
CA CYS A 231 -4.24 -0.25 14.11
C CYS A 231 -4.68 -0.11 15.57
N HIS A 232 -4.01 0.75 16.33
CA HIS A 232 -4.37 1.13 17.69
C HIS A 232 -4.34 2.65 17.87
N VAL A 233 -5.51 3.23 18.17
CA VAL A 233 -5.67 4.65 18.51
C VAL A 233 -5.97 4.77 20.01
N ASP A 234 -5.09 5.44 20.75
CA ASP A 234 -5.25 5.70 22.18
C ASP A 234 -5.71 7.15 22.39
N LEU A 235 -6.83 7.35 23.09
CA LEU A 235 -7.50 8.63 23.16
C LEU A 235 -7.19 9.37 24.46
N HIS A 236 -6.46 10.48 24.35
CA HIS A 236 -6.00 11.31 25.48
C HIS A 236 -6.38 12.78 25.32
N GLU A 237 -6.16 13.54 26.39
CA GLU A 237 -6.31 14.99 26.46
C GLU A 237 -5.17 15.61 27.25
N THR A 238 -4.74 16.80 26.84
CA THR A 238 -3.85 17.65 27.63
C THR A 238 -4.66 18.80 28.18
N THR A 239 -4.65 19.03 29.50
CA THR A 239 -5.55 19.99 30.18
C THR A 239 -4.78 21.03 31.00
N ASP A 240 -5.43 22.13 31.38
CA ASP A 240 -4.90 23.09 32.36
C ASP A 240 -4.59 22.41 33.70
N THR A 241 -5.35 21.35 34.04
CA THR A 241 -5.10 20.55 35.25
C THR A 241 -3.83 19.71 35.19
N ASP A 242 -3.25 19.45 34.02
CA ASP A 242 -1.92 18.87 33.93
C ASP A 242 -0.88 19.82 34.52
N ALA A 243 -0.91 21.09 34.13
CA ALA A 243 0.02 22.10 34.64
C ALA A 243 -0.25 22.50 36.09
N THR A 244 -1.52 22.54 36.50
CA THR A 244 -1.93 23.12 37.80
C THR A 244 -2.12 22.11 38.93
N GLU A 245 -2.34 20.83 38.62
CA GLU A 245 -2.63 19.78 39.61
C GLU A 245 -1.72 18.55 39.41
N PHE A 246 -1.77 17.89 38.24
CA PHE A 246 -1.19 16.55 38.07
C PHE A 246 0.34 16.54 37.97
N MET A 247 0.93 17.43 37.17
CA MET A 247 2.40 17.53 37.06
C MET A 247 3.05 18.06 38.34
N PRO A 248 2.48 19.06 39.05
CA PRO A 248 2.91 19.42 40.40
C PRO A 248 2.86 18.25 41.39
N ALA A 249 1.76 17.50 41.43
CA ALA A 249 1.62 16.34 42.31
C ALA A 249 2.67 15.27 41.99
N LYS A 250 2.90 14.98 40.71
CA LYS A 250 3.88 13.99 40.23
C LYS A 250 5.32 14.35 40.57
N HIS A 251 5.67 15.63 40.49
CA HIS A 251 6.99 16.08 40.93
C HIS A 251 7.12 15.98 42.47
N ALA A 252 6.09 16.39 43.21
CA ALA A 252 6.08 16.29 44.67
C ALA A 252 6.17 14.84 45.17
N GLU A 253 5.48 13.90 44.53
CA GLU A 253 5.55 12.47 44.85
C GLU A 253 6.98 11.93 44.75
N LYS A 254 7.76 12.46 43.81
CA LYS A 254 9.18 12.10 43.62
C LYS A 254 10.16 12.98 44.40
N GLY A 255 9.68 13.96 45.17
CA GLY A 255 10.53 14.94 45.85
C GLY A 255 11.26 15.90 44.91
N LEU A 256 10.79 16.06 43.67
CA LEU A 256 11.37 16.92 42.64
C LEU A 256 10.70 18.31 42.66
N SER A 257 11.44 19.32 42.21
CA SER A 257 10.85 20.63 41.92
C SER A 257 10.10 20.61 40.59
N TYR A 258 8.99 21.34 40.52
CA TYR A 258 8.22 21.56 39.30
C TYR A 258 8.42 22.99 38.81
N GLU A 259 8.70 23.13 37.52
CA GLU A 259 8.60 24.39 36.79
C GLU A 259 7.36 24.32 35.91
N GLU A 260 6.57 25.38 35.89
CA GLU A 260 5.27 25.37 35.20
C GLU A 260 5.44 25.13 33.70
N GLU A 261 4.84 24.05 33.22
CA GLU A 261 4.83 23.68 31.81
C GLU A 261 3.76 24.46 31.04
N VAL A 262 4.03 24.79 29.78
CA VAL A 262 3.07 25.46 28.89
C VAL A 262 2.15 24.41 28.27
N ILE A 263 0.84 24.59 28.43
CA ILE A 263 -0.17 23.74 27.79
C ILE A 263 -0.34 24.16 26.30
N PRO A 264 -0.20 23.23 25.34
CA PRO A 264 -0.38 23.54 23.92
C PRO A 264 -1.85 23.90 23.59
N ASP A 265 -2.09 25.06 22.95
CA ASP A 265 -3.46 25.47 22.55
C ASP A 265 -3.91 24.76 21.26
N GLY A 266 -4.34 23.50 21.37
CA GLY A 266 -5.00 22.78 20.28
C GLY A 266 -4.78 21.27 20.32
N PHE A 267 -5.27 20.58 19.29
CA PHE A 267 -5.07 19.15 19.13
C PHE A 267 -3.66 18.81 18.64
N TYR A 268 -3.06 17.74 19.16
CA TYR A 268 -1.84 17.16 18.59
C TYR A 268 -1.82 15.63 18.71
N LEU A 269 -0.83 15.00 18.07
CA LEU A 269 -0.62 13.56 18.08
C LEU A 269 0.75 13.19 18.62
N VAL A 270 0.80 12.03 19.27
CA VAL A 270 2.03 11.38 19.72
C VAL A 270 2.18 10.04 18.99
N GLY A 271 3.11 9.99 18.04
CA GLY A 271 3.47 8.76 17.32
C GLY A 271 4.61 7.98 17.97
N ASP A 272 4.76 6.69 17.64
CA ASP A 272 5.84 5.85 18.17
C ASP A 272 7.07 5.85 17.25
N SER A 273 8.19 6.34 17.78
CA SER A 273 9.50 6.36 17.10
C SER A 273 9.96 4.98 16.59
N LYS A 274 9.53 3.90 17.23
CA LYS A 274 9.94 2.53 16.88
C LYS A 274 9.06 1.90 15.80
N ASN A 275 7.95 2.52 15.44
CA ASN A 275 7.03 2.05 14.42
C ASN A 275 7.32 2.76 13.09
N GLU A 276 8.30 2.23 12.33
CA GLU A 276 8.76 2.76 11.04
C GLU A 276 9.03 4.28 11.04
N GLY A 277 9.61 4.80 12.12
CA GLY A 277 9.92 6.24 12.24
C GLY A 277 8.71 7.13 12.55
N GLY A 278 7.62 6.58 13.06
CA GLY A 278 6.44 7.32 13.52
C GLY A 278 5.20 7.21 12.65
N GLN A 279 5.27 6.49 11.52
CA GLN A 279 4.18 6.38 10.54
C GLN A 279 3.63 7.75 10.11
N LEU A 280 4.50 8.67 9.69
CA LEU A 280 4.16 10.10 9.55
C LEU A 280 2.98 10.38 8.62
N ASP A 281 2.81 9.62 7.53
CA ASP A 281 1.68 9.84 6.62
C ASP A 281 0.34 9.39 7.23
N PHE A 282 0.35 8.34 8.05
CA PHE A 282 -0.80 7.95 8.88
C PHE A 282 -1.13 9.06 9.90
N GLN A 283 -0.11 9.60 10.60
CA GLN A 283 -0.34 10.73 11.54
C GLN A 283 -0.90 11.96 10.82
N THR A 284 -0.36 12.29 9.63
CA THR A 284 -0.84 13.42 8.82
C THR A 284 -2.29 13.23 8.39
N ALA A 285 -2.70 12.03 7.97
CA ALA A 285 -4.10 11.75 7.62
C ALA A 285 -5.06 11.97 8.80
N ILE A 286 -4.61 11.66 10.02
CA ILE A 286 -5.38 11.92 11.25
C ILE A 286 -5.49 13.43 11.50
N ILE A 287 -4.39 14.18 11.42
CA ILE A 287 -4.39 15.65 11.54
C ILE A 287 -5.33 16.29 10.51
N GLU A 288 -5.28 15.86 9.24
CA GLU A 288 -6.16 16.36 8.18
C GLU A 288 -7.64 16.07 8.44
N SER A 289 -7.95 14.96 9.11
CA SER A 289 -9.30 14.64 9.55
C SER A 289 -9.74 15.56 10.69
N VAL A 290 -8.89 15.74 11.70
CA VAL A 290 -9.20 16.48 12.93
C VAL A 290 -9.25 17.99 12.71
N MET A 291 -8.40 18.54 11.83
CA MET A 291 -8.36 19.98 11.55
C MET A 291 -9.66 20.52 10.93
N LYS A 292 -10.56 19.64 10.48
CA LYS A 292 -11.91 19.99 10.02
C LYS A 292 -12.88 20.24 11.18
N VAL A 293 -12.51 19.85 12.40
CA VAL A 293 -13.36 19.87 13.60
C VAL A 293 -12.82 20.81 14.67
N THR A 294 -11.51 20.80 14.92
CA THR A 294 -10.86 21.66 15.92
C THR A 294 -9.52 22.17 15.41
N HIS A 295 -8.94 23.18 16.08
CA HIS A 295 -7.62 23.71 15.72
C HIS A 295 -6.49 22.79 16.21
N ILE A 296 -5.39 22.77 15.45
CA ILE A 296 -4.17 22.01 15.76
C ILE A 296 -3.27 22.88 16.65
N ALA A 297 -2.60 22.27 17.62
CA ALA A 297 -1.70 22.96 18.54
C ALA A 297 -0.52 23.57 17.78
N PRO A 298 -0.26 24.89 17.90
CA PRO A 298 0.95 25.48 17.36
C PRO A 298 2.18 25.07 18.19
N PRO A 299 3.35 24.91 17.58
CA PRO A 299 4.58 24.70 18.32
C PRO A 299 5.00 25.95 19.11
N ASP A 300 5.60 25.75 20.28
CA ASP A 300 6.37 26.75 21.01
C ASP A 300 7.87 26.46 20.83
N ASP A 301 8.61 27.40 20.24
CA ASP A 301 10.02 27.23 19.83
C ASP A 301 10.30 25.91 19.08
N GLY A 302 9.40 25.54 18.15
CA GLY A 302 9.50 24.30 17.37
C GLY A 302 9.07 23.02 18.11
N LYS A 303 8.57 23.13 19.35
CA LYS A 303 8.24 22.00 20.22
C LYS A 303 6.80 22.00 20.69
N ILE A 304 6.30 20.82 21.02
CA ILE A 304 5.06 20.61 21.79
C ILE A 304 5.43 19.73 22.98
N ILE A 305 5.06 20.15 24.20
CA ILE A 305 5.41 19.47 25.47
C ILE A 305 6.89 19.10 25.61
N GLY A 306 7.79 19.93 25.05
CA GLY A 306 9.24 19.73 25.09
C GLY A 306 9.81 18.81 24.00
N GLU A 307 8.95 18.17 23.20
CA GLU A 307 9.33 17.31 22.08
C GLU A 307 9.31 18.08 20.76
N GLU A 308 10.29 17.80 19.89
CA GLU A 308 10.40 18.42 18.57
C GLU A 308 9.20 18.05 17.69
N VAL A 309 8.59 19.07 17.07
CA VAL A 309 7.50 18.86 16.11
C VAL A 309 8.08 18.40 14.78
N VAL A 310 7.71 17.19 14.35
CA VAL A 310 8.22 16.60 13.10
C VAL A 310 7.36 16.96 11.89
N ARG A 311 6.07 17.25 12.10
CA ARG A 311 5.07 17.79 11.17
C ARG A 311 4.01 18.51 11.99
N ASP A 312 3.25 19.42 11.38
CA ASP A 312 2.26 20.25 12.10
C ASP A 312 1.34 19.40 13.00
N GLY A 313 1.36 19.69 14.31
CA GLY A 313 0.62 18.93 15.33
C GLY A 313 1.12 17.51 15.63
N ILE A 314 2.33 17.13 15.23
CA ILE A 314 2.83 15.75 15.38
C ILE A 314 4.19 15.76 16.09
N ILE A 315 4.26 15.04 17.22
CA ILE A 315 5.50 14.68 17.92
C ILE A 315 5.69 13.17 17.95
N ILE A 316 6.93 12.72 18.13
CA ILE A 316 7.29 11.29 18.08
C ILE A 316 8.13 10.91 19.31
N VAL A 317 7.69 9.89 20.04
CA VAL A 317 8.35 9.41 21.27
C VAL A 317 8.51 7.88 21.25
N PRO A 318 9.39 7.28 22.08
CA PRO A 318 9.49 5.82 22.16
C PRO A 318 8.39 5.24 23.07
N ALA A 319 7.17 5.16 22.56
CA ALA A 319 5.96 4.87 23.33
C ALA A 319 6.07 3.59 24.17
N LYS A 320 6.57 2.50 23.56
CA LYS A 320 6.79 1.23 24.26
C LYS A 320 7.83 1.31 25.38
N GLU A 321 8.92 2.04 25.15
CA GLU A 321 9.98 2.22 26.16
C GLU A 321 9.51 3.09 27.33
N LEU A 322 8.59 4.02 27.07
CA LEU A 322 7.95 4.86 28.08
C LEU A 322 6.81 4.14 28.82
N GLY A 323 6.36 2.99 28.32
CA GLY A 323 5.25 2.22 28.90
C GLY A 323 3.87 2.83 28.65
N LEU A 324 3.72 3.54 27.53
CA LEU A 324 2.46 4.14 27.10
C LEU A 324 1.51 3.07 26.54
N CYS A 325 0.21 3.30 26.68
CA CYS A 325 -0.85 2.45 26.13
C CYS A 325 -0.75 2.36 24.60
N GLY A 326 -0.49 3.46 23.90
CA GLY A 326 -0.21 3.46 22.45
C GLY A 326 0.94 2.53 21.99
N GLY A 327 1.79 2.04 22.91
CA GLY A 327 2.84 1.04 22.64
C GLY A 327 2.54 -0.38 23.15
N VAL A 328 1.31 -0.67 23.58
CA VAL A 328 0.93 -1.95 24.20
C VAL A 328 0.80 -3.09 23.18
N THR A 329 0.38 -2.78 21.96
CA THR A 329 0.18 -3.75 20.89
C THR A 329 1.40 -3.83 19.97
N HIS A 330 1.35 -4.77 19.02
CA HIS A 330 2.28 -4.84 17.90
C HIS A 330 1.70 -4.23 16.62
N ALA A 331 0.72 -3.34 16.76
CA ALA A 331 0.02 -2.76 15.62
C ALA A 331 0.96 -1.98 14.70
N LYS A 332 0.78 -2.15 13.39
CA LYS A 332 1.53 -1.42 12.36
C LYS A 332 1.27 0.09 12.43
N TYR A 333 0.04 0.48 12.77
CA TYR A 333 -0.35 1.88 12.88
C TYR A 333 -0.77 2.20 14.31
N THR A 334 -0.02 3.09 14.97
CA THR A 334 -0.27 3.47 16.37
C THR A 334 -0.23 4.98 16.54
N THR A 335 -1.13 5.53 17.35
CA THR A 335 -1.07 6.93 17.75
C THR A 335 -1.71 7.14 19.13
N THR A 336 -1.31 8.20 19.81
CA THR A 336 -2.03 8.75 20.96
C THR A 336 -2.52 10.14 20.59
N THR A 337 -3.82 10.40 20.75
CA THR A 337 -4.43 11.70 20.48
C THR A 337 -4.33 12.60 21.70
N GLU A 338 -4.17 13.90 21.52
CA GLU A 338 -4.11 14.85 22.63
C GLU A 338 -5.02 16.03 22.31
N VAL A 339 -6.25 15.99 22.79
CA VAL A 339 -7.22 17.11 22.68
C VAL A 339 -6.94 18.13 23.79
N TYR A 340 -7.15 19.42 23.51
CA TYR A 340 -7.10 20.48 24.53
C TYR A 340 -8.51 21.05 24.83
N PRO A 341 -9.17 20.60 25.91
CA PRO A 341 -10.56 20.97 26.20
C PRO A 341 -10.73 22.35 26.85
N ASP A 342 -9.69 22.91 27.48
CA ASP A 342 -9.77 24.18 28.22
C ASP A 342 -9.57 25.41 27.31
N SER A 343 -9.34 25.21 26.01
CA SER A 343 -9.28 26.28 25.02
C SER A 343 -10.60 27.06 24.99
N PRO A 344 -10.59 28.40 24.87
CA PRO A 344 -11.81 29.18 24.65
C PRO A 344 -12.51 28.85 23.32
N LYS A 345 -11.86 28.09 22.42
CA LYS A 345 -12.41 27.60 21.15
C LYS A 345 -13.00 26.19 21.25
N ALA A 346 -12.83 25.51 22.39
CA ALA A 346 -13.28 24.14 22.60
C ALA A 346 -14.63 24.11 23.34
N SER A 347 -15.29 22.95 23.24
CA SER A 347 -16.45 22.55 24.03
C SER A 347 -16.44 21.03 24.13
N ASP A 348 -17.14 20.45 25.10
CA ASP A 348 -17.21 18.99 25.28
C ASP A 348 -17.58 18.26 23.98
N GLU A 349 -18.54 18.79 23.21
CA GLU A 349 -18.95 18.22 21.92
C GLU A 349 -17.83 18.31 20.88
N ILE A 350 -17.14 19.44 20.77
CA ILE A 350 -15.99 19.58 19.85
C ILE A 350 -14.89 18.58 20.22
N CYS A 351 -14.62 18.40 21.52
CA CYS A 351 -13.61 17.47 22.00
C CYS A 351 -13.97 16.02 21.65
N ASN A 352 -15.21 15.60 21.95
CA ASN A 352 -15.69 14.26 21.58
C ASN A 352 -15.65 14.03 20.07
N ARG A 353 -16.04 15.03 19.27
CA ARG A 353 -15.99 14.97 17.81
C ARG A 353 -14.57 14.96 17.27
N ALA A 354 -13.62 15.65 17.90
CA ALA A 354 -12.21 15.59 17.52
C ALA A 354 -11.64 14.18 17.71
N GLN A 355 -11.99 13.50 18.82
CA GLN A 355 -11.61 12.10 19.03
C GLN A 355 -12.23 11.17 17.97
N VAL A 356 -13.52 11.34 17.65
CA VAL A 356 -14.17 10.58 16.57
C VAL A 356 -13.48 10.85 15.23
N ALA A 357 -13.17 12.10 14.90
CA ALA A 357 -12.47 12.46 13.66
C ALA A 357 -11.07 11.85 13.60
N ALA A 358 -10.38 11.76 14.74
CA ALA A 358 -9.07 11.14 14.82
C ALA A 358 -9.15 9.63 14.53
N VAL A 359 -10.07 8.92 15.20
CA VAL A 359 -10.30 7.47 14.98
C VAL A 359 -10.72 7.20 13.53
N THR A 360 -11.67 7.97 12.99
CA THR A 360 -12.15 7.84 11.60
C THR A 360 -11.02 8.10 10.60
N GLY A 361 -10.20 9.14 10.82
CA GLY A 361 -9.05 9.44 9.97
C GLY A 361 -8.01 8.33 9.97
N ALA A 362 -7.72 7.78 11.15
CA ALA A 362 -6.82 6.63 11.31
C ALA A 362 -7.35 5.41 10.56
N PHE A 363 -8.62 5.05 10.77
CA PHE A 363 -9.18 3.84 10.19
C PHE A 363 -9.40 3.97 8.67
N ASP A 364 -9.76 5.16 8.16
CA ASP A 364 -9.86 5.40 6.72
C ASP A 364 -8.49 5.23 6.02
N TYR A 365 -7.42 5.74 6.62
CA TYR A 365 -6.07 5.52 6.11
C TYR A 365 -5.72 4.03 6.08
N VAL A 366 -6.00 3.31 7.17
CA VAL A 366 -5.72 1.87 7.28
C VAL A 366 -6.54 1.06 6.28
N MET A 367 -7.82 1.37 6.08
CA MET A 367 -8.63 0.68 5.07
C MET A 367 -8.08 0.91 3.65
N ALA A 368 -7.62 2.12 3.35
CA ALA A 368 -6.98 2.42 2.07
C ALA A 368 -5.65 1.65 1.92
N ALA A 369 -4.81 1.63 2.96
CA ALA A 369 -3.55 0.90 2.99
C ALA A 369 -3.75 -0.62 2.87
N MET A 370 -4.76 -1.17 3.56
CA MET A 370 -5.14 -2.58 3.45
C MET A 370 -5.67 -2.93 2.07
N CYS A 371 -6.43 -2.05 1.42
CA CYS A 371 -6.87 -2.25 0.04
C CYS A 371 -5.67 -2.26 -0.93
N SER A 372 -4.60 -1.50 -0.63
CA SER A 372 -3.33 -1.63 -1.36
C SER A 372 -2.53 -2.89 -1.00
N ASP A 373 -2.61 -3.39 0.24
CA ASP A 373 -1.93 -4.64 0.66
C ASP A 373 -2.68 -5.92 0.20
N ILE A 374 -4.01 -5.90 0.05
CA ILE A 374 -4.79 -6.96 -0.62
C ILE A 374 -4.45 -6.99 -2.13
N LYS A 375 -4.07 -5.84 -2.71
CA LYS A 375 -3.48 -5.78 -4.06
C LYS A 375 -2.00 -6.20 -4.10
N ARG A 376 -1.34 -6.38 -2.94
CA ARG A 376 0.06 -6.79 -2.86
C ARG A 376 0.25 -8.29 -3.07
N PHE A 377 -0.76 -9.11 -2.76
CA PHE A 377 -0.71 -10.55 -2.96
C PHE A 377 -1.91 -11.05 -3.74
N TYR A 378 -1.65 -11.76 -4.84
CA TYR A 378 -2.67 -12.35 -5.67
C TYR A 378 -3.43 -13.45 -4.89
N PRO A 379 -4.75 -13.65 -5.10
CA PRO A 379 -5.59 -14.55 -4.28
C PRO A 379 -5.25 -16.05 -4.40
N ILE A 380 -4.28 -16.42 -5.24
CA ILE A 380 -3.82 -17.80 -5.44
C ILE A 380 -2.33 -17.88 -5.11
N GLY A 381 -1.96 -18.86 -4.29
CA GLY A 381 -0.58 -19.14 -3.89
C GLY A 381 -0.20 -18.56 -2.53
N THR A 382 1.04 -18.84 -2.12
CA THR A 382 1.60 -18.35 -0.85
C THR A 382 2.70 -17.32 -1.15
N PRO A 383 2.66 -16.12 -0.56
CA PRO A 383 3.69 -15.10 -0.76
C PRO A 383 5.11 -15.65 -0.54
N GLY A 384 6.02 -15.36 -1.47
CA GLY A 384 7.41 -15.84 -1.43
C GLY A 384 7.62 -17.28 -1.90
N GLN A 385 6.56 -18.00 -2.31
CA GLN A 385 6.65 -19.36 -2.84
C GLN A 385 6.12 -19.42 -4.28
N PRO A 386 6.89 -19.96 -5.24
CA PRO A 386 6.38 -20.20 -6.59
C PRO A 386 5.19 -21.16 -6.57
N TRP A 387 4.28 -20.99 -7.52
CA TRP A 387 3.15 -21.90 -7.68
C TRP A 387 3.62 -23.32 -7.99
N THR A 388 2.95 -24.28 -7.36
CA THR A 388 3.00 -25.69 -7.74
C THR A 388 1.89 -25.99 -8.75
N ASP A 389 1.80 -27.25 -9.18
CA ASP A 389 0.72 -27.67 -10.09
C ASP A 389 -0.66 -27.50 -9.45
N ALA A 390 -0.78 -27.54 -8.12
CA ALA A 390 -2.04 -27.32 -7.41
C ALA A 390 -2.55 -25.87 -7.57
N GLU A 391 -1.68 -24.87 -7.40
CA GLU A 391 -2.05 -23.47 -7.62
C GLU A 391 -2.36 -23.19 -9.10
N ARG A 392 -1.63 -23.81 -10.04
CA ARG A 392 -1.92 -23.71 -11.48
C ARG A 392 -3.29 -24.31 -11.83
N ASP A 393 -3.64 -25.44 -11.22
CA ASP A 393 -4.97 -26.05 -11.35
C ASP A 393 -6.06 -25.15 -10.74
N GLN A 394 -5.78 -24.53 -9.59
CA GLN A 394 -6.69 -23.57 -8.96
C GLN A 394 -6.94 -22.36 -9.88
N TRP A 395 -5.89 -21.79 -10.47
CA TRP A 395 -6.02 -20.69 -11.43
C TRP A 395 -6.78 -21.08 -12.69
N ARG A 396 -6.54 -22.30 -13.22
CA ARG A 396 -7.36 -22.86 -14.31
C ARG A 396 -8.84 -23.01 -13.93
N ALA A 397 -9.12 -23.34 -12.67
CA ALA A 397 -10.49 -23.52 -12.20
C ALA A 397 -11.24 -22.18 -12.01
N THR A 398 -10.53 -21.07 -11.80
CA THR A 398 -11.14 -19.74 -11.70
C THR A 398 -11.39 -19.10 -13.06
N THR A 399 -10.70 -19.54 -14.11
CA THR A 399 -10.84 -19.01 -15.47
C THR A 399 -12.14 -19.47 -16.12
N LYS A 400 -12.88 -18.52 -16.71
CA LYS A 400 -14.20 -18.76 -17.33
C LYS A 400 -14.23 -18.20 -18.74
N VAL A 401 -14.93 -18.89 -19.63
CA VAL A 401 -15.28 -18.38 -20.97
C VAL A 401 -16.18 -17.15 -20.81
N GLN A 402 -15.77 -16.04 -21.40
CA GLN A 402 -16.50 -14.76 -21.39
C GLN A 402 -16.99 -14.35 -22.78
N ARG A 403 -16.35 -14.85 -23.84
CA ARG A 403 -16.71 -14.59 -25.25
C ARG A 403 -16.46 -15.82 -26.13
N SER A 404 -16.95 -15.79 -27.37
CA SER A 404 -16.89 -16.93 -28.30
C SER A 404 -15.85 -16.70 -29.40
N TYR A 405 -14.80 -17.53 -29.41
CA TYR A 405 -13.78 -17.51 -30.47
C TYR A 405 -14.41 -17.87 -31.83
N THR A 406 -15.32 -18.83 -31.83
CA THR A 406 -16.01 -19.26 -33.05
C THR A 406 -16.81 -18.11 -33.66
N GLU A 407 -17.60 -17.38 -32.87
CA GLU A 407 -18.46 -16.30 -33.37
C GLU A 407 -17.66 -15.05 -33.74
N GLU A 408 -16.70 -14.66 -32.89
CA GLU A 408 -16.02 -13.39 -33.05
C GLU A 408 -14.79 -13.43 -33.96
N VAL A 409 -14.27 -14.62 -34.26
CA VAL A 409 -13.11 -14.81 -35.15
C VAL A 409 -13.47 -15.75 -36.30
N VAL A 410 -13.72 -17.03 -36.04
CA VAL A 410 -13.83 -18.06 -37.09
C VAL A 410 -14.93 -17.73 -38.10
N GLN A 411 -16.12 -17.33 -37.63
CA GLN A 411 -17.23 -16.94 -38.50
C GLN A 411 -16.93 -15.68 -39.33
N LYS A 412 -16.07 -14.77 -38.85
CA LYS A 412 -15.64 -13.60 -39.63
C LYS A 412 -14.65 -14.01 -40.73
N LEU A 413 -13.74 -14.96 -40.43
CA LEU A 413 -12.82 -15.51 -41.42
C LEU A 413 -13.54 -16.29 -42.53
N ASN A 414 -14.56 -17.08 -42.17
CA ASN A 414 -15.36 -17.83 -43.14
C ASN A 414 -16.20 -16.95 -44.09
N LYS A 415 -16.32 -15.65 -43.80
CA LYS A 415 -17.02 -14.67 -44.65
C LYS A 415 -16.09 -13.92 -45.60
N LEU A 416 -14.78 -14.17 -45.53
CA LEU A 416 -13.83 -13.54 -46.44
C LEU A 416 -14.04 -14.04 -47.87
N ASP A 417 -13.86 -13.14 -48.83
CA ASP A 417 -13.96 -13.46 -50.26
C ASP A 417 -12.84 -14.44 -50.67
N GLU A 418 -13.21 -15.69 -50.94
CA GLU A 418 -12.30 -16.77 -51.31
C GLU A 418 -11.54 -16.50 -52.63
N SER A 419 -12.00 -15.57 -53.46
CA SER A 419 -11.27 -15.16 -54.67
C SER A 419 -10.05 -14.30 -54.35
N SER A 420 -10.11 -13.56 -53.25
CA SER A 420 -9.07 -12.64 -52.78
C SER A 420 -8.19 -13.25 -51.68
N TRP A 421 -8.74 -14.16 -50.89
CA TRP A 421 -8.11 -14.69 -49.67
C TRP A 421 -8.13 -16.22 -49.60
N GLU A 422 -7.10 -16.78 -48.99
CA GLU A 422 -7.02 -18.19 -48.59
C GLU A 422 -6.98 -18.27 -47.05
N VAL A 423 -7.97 -18.90 -46.44
CA VAL A 423 -7.97 -19.20 -45.00
C VAL A 423 -7.40 -20.60 -44.80
N VAL A 424 -6.27 -20.69 -44.08
CA VAL A 424 -5.54 -21.94 -43.85
C VAL A 424 -5.57 -22.27 -42.36
N GLN A 425 -6.07 -23.45 -42.00
CA GLN A 425 -5.89 -23.97 -40.65
C GLN A 425 -4.46 -24.52 -40.52
N TYR A 426 -3.61 -23.86 -39.73
CA TYR A 426 -2.22 -24.27 -39.55
C TYR A 426 -1.99 -25.13 -38.30
N GLY A 427 -3.00 -25.24 -37.42
CA GLY A 427 -2.88 -25.96 -36.17
C GLY A 427 -4.18 -26.04 -35.37
N SER A 428 -4.06 -26.51 -34.13
CA SER A 428 -5.14 -26.50 -33.11
C SER A 428 -4.55 -26.61 -31.70
N LEU A 429 -5.25 -26.12 -30.67
CA LEU A 429 -4.79 -26.27 -29.29
C LEU A 429 -5.14 -27.67 -28.74
N PRO A 430 -4.20 -28.38 -28.09
CA PRO A 430 -4.38 -29.80 -27.79
C PRO A 430 -5.40 -30.11 -26.70
N HIS A 431 -5.76 -29.15 -25.86
CA HIS A 431 -6.72 -29.36 -24.77
C HIS A 431 -8.18 -29.39 -25.28
N ASP A 432 -8.47 -28.75 -26.42
CA ASP A 432 -9.74 -28.86 -27.14
C ASP A 432 -9.54 -28.51 -28.63
N PRO A 433 -9.03 -29.48 -29.43
CA PRO A 433 -8.62 -29.22 -30.82
C PRO A 433 -9.74 -28.78 -31.75
N ASP A 434 -10.96 -29.27 -31.49
CA ASP A 434 -12.14 -28.95 -32.30
C ASP A 434 -12.66 -27.53 -31.99
N LYS A 435 -12.54 -27.10 -30.74
CA LYS A 435 -12.96 -25.76 -30.31
C LYS A 435 -11.95 -24.67 -30.66
N TYR A 436 -10.65 -25.00 -30.64
CA TYR A 436 -9.56 -24.05 -30.83
C TYR A 436 -8.67 -24.38 -32.04
N PRO A 437 -9.22 -24.42 -33.27
CA PRO A 437 -8.41 -24.44 -34.48
C PRO A 437 -7.64 -23.12 -34.63
N LEU A 438 -6.44 -23.16 -35.22
CA LEU A 438 -5.60 -21.99 -35.45
C LEU A 438 -5.56 -21.66 -36.95
N TYR A 439 -5.86 -20.41 -37.31
CA TYR A 439 -5.98 -19.97 -38.71
C TYR A 439 -4.99 -18.89 -39.11
N ALA A 440 -4.51 -18.99 -40.35
CA ALA A 440 -3.79 -17.95 -41.07
C ALA A 440 -4.60 -17.53 -42.30
N VAL A 441 -4.48 -16.26 -42.70
CA VAL A 441 -5.11 -15.71 -43.92
C VAL A 441 -4.00 -15.27 -44.87
N LYS A 442 -4.03 -15.76 -46.10
CA LYS A 442 -3.08 -15.44 -47.16
C LYS A 442 -3.76 -14.71 -48.30
N SER A 443 -3.09 -13.73 -48.90
CA SER A 443 -3.53 -13.08 -50.14
C SER A 443 -3.47 -14.03 -51.34
N LYS A 444 -4.40 -13.87 -52.29
CA LYS A 444 -4.35 -14.50 -53.61
C LYS A 444 -4.12 -13.45 -54.72
N PRO A 445 -3.30 -13.76 -55.75
CA PRO A 445 -2.43 -14.94 -55.86
C PRO A 445 -1.22 -14.84 -54.92
N TRP A 446 -0.76 -15.98 -54.41
CA TRP A 446 0.47 -16.08 -53.63
C TRP A 446 1.65 -16.43 -54.55
N SER A 447 2.77 -15.72 -54.44
CA SER A 447 3.98 -15.98 -55.24
C SER A 447 5.23 -16.08 -54.38
N GLY A 448 6.02 -17.14 -54.54
CA GLY A 448 7.30 -17.31 -53.84
C GLY A 448 8.34 -16.24 -54.19
N ASP A 449 8.19 -15.57 -55.33
CA ASP A 449 9.12 -14.51 -55.78
C ASP A 449 8.78 -13.12 -55.19
N ARG A 450 7.67 -13.00 -54.47
CA ARG A 450 7.25 -11.73 -53.84
C ARG A 450 7.67 -11.70 -52.37
N PRO A 451 8.15 -10.55 -51.87
CA PRO A 451 8.34 -10.38 -50.44
C PRO A 451 6.99 -10.49 -49.73
N THR A 452 7.04 -10.88 -48.46
CA THR A 452 5.87 -11.12 -47.61
C THR A 452 5.83 -10.11 -46.48
N VAL A 453 4.67 -9.52 -46.26
CA VAL A 453 4.37 -8.72 -45.08
C VAL A 453 3.45 -9.53 -44.16
N MET A 454 3.81 -9.57 -42.88
CA MET A 454 3.17 -10.44 -41.89
C MET A 454 2.53 -9.62 -40.77
N VAL A 455 1.33 -10.02 -40.35
CA VAL A 455 0.63 -9.47 -39.18
C VAL A 455 0.28 -10.61 -38.22
N THR A 456 0.57 -10.46 -36.94
CA THR A 456 0.11 -11.36 -35.88
C THR A 456 -0.80 -10.59 -34.92
N GLY A 457 -1.93 -11.20 -34.55
CA GLY A 457 -2.86 -10.66 -33.57
C GLY A 457 -3.26 -11.72 -32.55
N GLY A 458 -3.57 -11.28 -31.34
CA GLY A 458 -4.02 -12.17 -30.27
C GLY A 458 -2.96 -13.17 -29.82
N VAL A 459 -1.68 -12.76 -29.78
CA VAL A 459 -0.64 -13.54 -29.10
C VAL A 459 -0.96 -13.64 -27.62
N HIS A 460 -1.38 -12.54 -27.00
CA HIS A 460 -2.20 -12.61 -25.79
C HIS A 460 -3.66 -12.52 -26.18
N GLY A 461 -4.50 -13.39 -25.62
CA GLY A 461 -5.88 -13.48 -26.06
C GLY A 461 -6.79 -12.40 -25.48
N TYR A 462 -6.52 -11.88 -24.28
CA TYR A 462 -7.29 -10.77 -23.70
C TYR A 462 -7.23 -9.50 -24.56
N GLU A 463 -6.17 -9.35 -25.33
CA GLU A 463 -5.85 -8.19 -26.15
C GLU A 463 -6.73 -8.12 -27.40
N THR A 464 -7.91 -7.54 -27.24
CA THR A 464 -9.05 -7.65 -28.16
C THR A 464 -8.77 -6.94 -29.48
N SER A 465 -8.19 -5.73 -29.44
CA SER A 465 -7.96 -4.96 -30.66
C SER A 465 -6.86 -5.57 -31.53
N GLY A 466 -5.92 -6.33 -30.96
CA GLY A 466 -4.96 -7.08 -31.75
C GLY A 466 -5.65 -8.10 -32.68
N VAL A 467 -6.63 -8.82 -32.14
CA VAL A 467 -7.44 -9.77 -32.92
C VAL A 467 -8.36 -9.04 -33.89
N GLN A 468 -9.21 -8.15 -33.38
CA GLN A 468 -10.26 -7.52 -34.19
C GLN A 468 -9.70 -6.50 -35.19
N GLY A 469 -8.61 -5.81 -34.85
CA GLY A 469 -7.87 -4.93 -35.75
C GLY A 469 -7.20 -5.68 -36.90
N SER A 470 -6.66 -6.87 -36.68
CA SER A 470 -6.10 -7.70 -37.76
C SER A 470 -7.19 -8.16 -38.76
N ILE A 471 -8.37 -8.52 -38.26
CA ILE A 471 -9.53 -8.89 -39.09
C ILE A 471 -10.03 -7.68 -39.86
N LEU A 472 -10.15 -6.52 -39.19
CA LEU A 472 -10.55 -5.27 -39.82
C LEU A 472 -9.58 -4.89 -40.94
N PHE A 473 -8.27 -5.01 -40.72
CA PHE A 473 -7.25 -4.78 -41.74
C PHE A 473 -7.46 -5.66 -42.98
N ILE A 474 -7.72 -6.96 -42.81
CA ILE A 474 -8.02 -7.87 -43.94
C ILE A 474 -9.24 -7.37 -44.72
N GLN A 475 -10.28 -6.93 -44.00
CA GLN A 475 -11.56 -6.52 -44.58
C GLN A 475 -11.49 -5.17 -45.31
N THR A 476 -10.57 -4.28 -44.95
CA THR A 476 -10.57 -2.88 -45.43
C THR A 476 -9.34 -2.51 -46.26
N GLU A 477 -8.13 -2.83 -45.79
CA GLU A 477 -6.90 -2.23 -46.31
C GLU A 477 -5.96 -3.25 -46.97
N ALA A 478 -5.99 -4.52 -46.54
CA ALA A 478 -5.01 -5.53 -46.96
C ALA A 478 -4.96 -5.75 -48.49
N ALA A 479 -6.11 -5.62 -49.18
CA ALA A 479 -6.20 -5.75 -50.64
C ALA A 479 -5.38 -4.69 -51.41
N LYS A 480 -5.07 -3.54 -50.79
CA LYS A 480 -4.18 -2.50 -51.34
C LYS A 480 -2.78 -3.07 -51.58
N TYR A 481 -2.28 -3.85 -50.61
CA TYR A 481 -0.90 -4.36 -50.58
C TYR A 481 -0.74 -5.68 -51.33
N ALA A 482 -1.77 -6.52 -51.34
CA ALA A 482 -1.79 -7.83 -52.02
C ALA A 482 -1.46 -7.77 -53.53
N LYS A 483 -1.49 -6.58 -54.15
CA LYS A 483 -1.09 -6.35 -55.54
C LYS A 483 0.42 -6.48 -55.74
N ASP A 484 1.19 -6.01 -54.77
CA ASP A 484 2.63 -5.84 -54.87
C ASP A 484 3.40 -6.88 -54.03
N VAL A 485 2.84 -7.29 -52.88
CA VAL A 485 3.47 -8.21 -51.92
C VAL A 485 2.52 -9.33 -51.52
N ASN A 486 3.06 -10.41 -50.95
CA ASN A 486 2.22 -11.39 -50.27
C ASN A 486 1.80 -10.84 -48.90
N VAL A 487 0.51 -10.92 -48.56
CA VAL A 487 0.00 -10.56 -47.24
C VAL A 487 -0.33 -11.82 -46.47
N LEU A 488 0.25 -11.97 -45.28
CA LEU A 488 0.03 -13.09 -44.35
C LEU A 488 -0.45 -12.55 -43.00
N VAL A 489 -1.62 -12.98 -42.55
CA VAL A 489 -2.19 -12.55 -41.26
C VAL A 489 -2.51 -13.76 -40.40
N PHE A 490 -2.12 -13.73 -39.13
CA PHE A 490 -2.54 -14.67 -38.09
C PHE A 490 -3.46 -13.93 -37.12
N PRO A 491 -4.79 -13.99 -37.31
CA PRO A 491 -5.69 -13.07 -36.63
C PRO A 491 -5.83 -13.33 -35.13
N CYS A 492 -5.64 -14.58 -34.69
CA CYS A 492 -5.72 -14.95 -33.29
C CYS A 492 -4.81 -16.16 -33.04
N VAL A 493 -3.67 -15.92 -32.39
CA VAL A 493 -2.68 -16.95 -32.06
C VAL A 493 -3.08 -17.76 -30.82
N SER A 494 -3.76 -17.14 -29.86
CA SER A 494 -4.14 -17.72 -28.56
C SER A 494 -5.66 -17.73 -28.34
N PRO A 495 -6.44 -18.56 -29.07
CA PRO A 495 -7.90 -18.53 -29.04
C PRO A 495 -8.53 -18.90 -27.69
N TRP A 496 -7.89 -19.76 -26.89
CA TRP A 496 -8.35 -20.03 -25.52
C TRP A 496 -8.24 -18.79 -24.63
N GLY A 497 -7.09 -18.10 -24.68
CA GLY A 497 -6.89 -16.86 -23.97
C GLY A 497 -7.85 -15.77 -24.45
N TYR A 498 -8.26 -15.83 -25.73
CA TYR A 498 -9.27 -14.93 -26.27
C TYR A 498 -10.61 -15.16 -25.59
N GLU A 499 -11.13 -16.39 -25.60
CA GLU A 499 -12.41 -16.69 -24.95
C GLU A 499 -12.44 -16.39 -23.45
N CYS A 500 -11.33 -16.67 -22.75
CA CYS A 500 -11.27 -16.53 -21.30
C CYS A 500 -10.83 -15.13 -20.82
N VAL A 501 -10.45 -14.25 -21.76
CA VAL A 501 -9.87 -12.93 -21.49
C VAL A 501 -8.64 -13.08 -20.60
N GLN A 502 -7.64 -13.80 -21.11
CA GLN A 502 -6.41 -14.14 -20.38
C GLN A 502 -5.14 -13.82 -21.17
N ARG A 503 -4.11 -13.42 -20.42
CA ARG A 503 -2.74 -13.25 -20.92
C ARG A 503 -2.04 -14.59 -21.13
N TRP A 504 -2.14 -15.48 -20.15
CA TRP A 504 -1.54 -16.82 -20.21
C TRP A 504 -2.38 -17.79 -21.03
N ASN A 505 -1.76 -18.88 -21.47
CA ASN A 505 -2.47 -20.00 -22.05
C ASN A 505 -3.01 -20.97 -20.97
N TYR A 506 -3.69 -22.03 -21.41
CA TYR A 506 -4.24 -23.06 -20.53
C TYR A 506 -3.21 -23.69 -19.57
N GLN A 507 -1.93 -23.71 -19.96
CA GLN A 507 -0.83 -24.29 -19.18
C GLN A 507 -0.20 -23.28 -18.21
N VAL A 508 -0.75 -22.07 -18.06
CA VAL A 508 -0.21 -20.99 -17.22
C VAL A 508 1.16 -20.49 -17.75
N LEU A 509 1.32 -20.47 -19.07
CA LEU A 509 2.51 -19.97 -19.76
C LEU A 509 2.15 -18.73 -20.58
N ASP A 510 3.05 -17.75 -20.62
CA ASP A 510 2.94 -16.55 -21.44
C ASP A 510 3.36 -16.88 -22.90
N PRO A 511 2.43 -16.86 -23.88
CA PRO A 511 2.77 -17.15 -25.28
C PRO A 511 3.81 -16.17 -25.83
N ASN A 512 3.77 -14.90 -25.42
CA ASN A 512 4.69 -13.86 -25.88
C ASN A 512 6.02 -13.85 -25.10
N ARG A 513 6.35 -14.93 -24.39
CA ARG A 513 7.71 -15.24 -23.89
C ARG A 513 8.24 -16.57 -24.42
N SER A 514 7.53 -17.15 -25.39
CA SER A 514 7.67 -18.54 -25.80
C SER A 514 8.06 -18.71 -27.28
N PHE A 515 8.49 -17.65 -27.96
CA PHE A 515 8.97 -17.66 -29.35
C PHE A 515 10.49 -17.88 -29.46
N LYS A 516 11.06 -18.74 -28.61
CA LYS A 516 12.46 -19.17 -28.70
C LYS A 516 12.55 -20.52 -29.42
N ARG A 517 13.28 -20.58 -30.54
CA ARG A 517 13.56 -21.85 -31.24
C ARG A 517 14.38 -22.78 -30.32
N ASP A 518 14.10 -24.08 -30.41
CA ASP A 518 14.76 -25.14 -29.64
C ASP A 518 14.73 -24.99 -28.11
N SER A 519 13.69 -24.32 -27.58
CA SER A 519 13.44 -24.19 -26.15
C SER A 519 12.34 -25.16 -25.69
N GLU A 520 12.52 -25.76 -24.51
CA GLU A 520 11.47 -26.55 -23.84
C GLU A 520 10.31 -25.69 -23.33
N CYS A 521 10.48 -24.36 -23.28
CA CYS A 521 9.49 -23.40 -22.79
C CYS A 521 8.51 -22.92 -23.87
N GLN A 522 8.46 -23.55 -25.05
CA GLN A 522 7.51 -23.19 -26.11
C GLN A 522 6.07 -23.56 -25.72
N THR A 523 5.13 -22.63 -25.93
CA THR A 523 3.71 -22.94 -25.85
C THR A 523 3.24 -23.62 -27.14
N HIS A 524 2.10 -24.30 -27.09
CA HIS A 524 1.52 -24.91 -28.30
C HIS A 524 1.13 -23.86 -29.34
N GLU A 525 0.74 -22.67 -28.90
CA GLU A 525 0.49 -21.49 -29.71
C GLU A 525 1.75 -21.07 -30.48
N SER A 526 2.84 -20.79 -29.77
CA SER A 526 4.08 -20.29 -30.39
C SER A 526 4.75 -21.33 -31.29
N LYS A 527 4.76 -22.60 -30.86
CA LYS A 527 5.37 -23.72 -31.60
C LYS A 527 4.71 -23.94 -32.95
N GLN A 528 3.37 -23.92 -33.01
CA GLN A 528 2.64 -24.16 -34.26
C GLN A 528 2.78 -22.98 -35.22
N LEU A 529 2.77 -21.74 -34.72
CA LEU A 529 3.03 -20.56 -35.55
C LEU A 529 4.44 -20.61 -36.14
N MET A 530 5.46 -20.86 -35.32
CA MET A 530 6.85 -20.99 -35.79
C MET A 530 7.01 -22.08 -36.84
N ALA A 531 6.44 -23.27 -36.61
CA ALA A 531 6.53 -24.38 -37.56
C ALA A 531 5.86 -24.05 -38.89
N TYR A 532 4.71 -23.37 -38.87
CA TYR A 532 4.03 -22.96 -40.09
C TYR A 532 4.82 -21.88 -40.85
N VAL A 533 5.30 -20.85 -40.15
CA VAL A 533 6.12 -19.78 -40.75
C VAL A 533 7.41 -20.32 -41.35
N ASP A 534 8.13 -21.19 -40.63
CA ASP A 534 9.37 -21.81 -41.12
C ASP A 534 9.08 -22.71 -42.35
N GLY A 535 7.94 -23.41 -42.36
CA GLY A 535 7.50 -24.26 -43.47
C GLY A 535 7.11 -23.50 -44.75
N LEU A 536 6.75 -22.21 -44.66
CA LEU A 536 6.42 -21.39 -45.83
C LEU A 536 7.66 -21.04 -46.66
N ASN A 537 8.85 -21.01 -46.05
CA ASN A 537 10.10 -20.54 -46.66
C ASN A 537 9.92 -19.21 -47.41
N ALA A 538 9.14 -18.30 -46.84
CA ALA A 538 8.80 -17.00 -47.42
C ALA A 538 9.82 -15.93 -47.02
N ASP A 539 10.13 -15.01 -47.94
CA ASP A 539 10.93 -13.81 -47.64
C ASP A 539 10.05 -12.79 -46.90
N ILE A 540 10.01 -12.88 -45.57
CA ILE A 540 9.22 -11.95 -44.74
C ILE A 540 10.04 -10.67 -44.53
N ILE A 541 9.61 -9.57 -45.16
CA ILE A 541 10.32 -8.28 -45.10
C ILE A 541 9.84 -7.42 -43.94
N CYS A 542 8.57 -7.57 -43.53
CA CYS A 542 7.96 -6.82 -42.43
C CYS A 542 7.08 -7.72 -41.57
N HIS A 543 7.16 -7.56 -40.25
CA HIS A 543 6.28 -8.20 -39.26
C HIS A 543 5.76 -7.16 -38.27
N VAL A 544 4.44 -6.97 -38.25
CA VAL A 544 3.73 -6.16 -37.26
C VAL A 544 2.98 -7.09 -36.32
N ASP A 545 3.33 -7.05 -35.03
CA ASP A 545 2.67 -7.82 -33.98
C ASP A 545 1.73 -6.91 -33.19
N LEU A 546 0.46 -7.28 -33.07
CA LEU A 546 -0.59 -6.41 -32.55
C LEU A 546 -0.92 -6.71 -31.10
N HIS A 547 -0.58 -5.79 -30.20
CA HIS A 547 -0.80 -5.90 -28.77
C HIS A 547 -1.57 -4.69 -28.19
N GLU A 548 -1.99 -4.82 -26.94
CA GLU A 548 -2.54 -3.75 -26.11
C GLU A 548 -2.08 -3.89 -24.65
N THR A 549 -1.86 -2.76 -24.01
CA THR A 549 -1.58 -2.66 -22.57
C THR A 549 -2.87 -2.21 -21.89
N THR A 550 -3.31 -2.89 -20.82
CA THR A 550 -4.62 -2.66 -20.17
C THR A 550 -4.50 -2.39 -18.67
N ASP A 551 -5.55 -1.86 -18.04
CA ASP A 551 -5.67 -1.80 -16.58
C ASP A 551 -5.58 -3.19 -15.93
N THR A 552 -6.04 -4.23 -16.63
CA THR A 552 -5.91 -5.62 -16.19
C THR A 552 -4.46 -6.13 -16.16
N ASP A 553 -3.53 -5.51 -16.89
CA ASP A 553 -2.10 -5.82 -16.70
C ASP A 553 -1.64 -5.44 -15.30
N ALA A 554 -2.06 -4.29 -14.76
CA ALA A 554 -1.68 -3.85 -13.42
C ALA A 554 -2.48 -4.53 -12.31
N THR A 555 -3.75 -4.88 -12.57
CA THR A 555 -4.68 -5.35 -11.54
C THR A 555 -4.85 -6.87 -11.49
N GLU A 556 -4.57 -7.58 -12.57
CA GLU A 556 -4.77 -9.03 -12.69
C GLU A 556 -3.48 -9.75 -13.13
N PHE A 557 -2.94 -9.45 -14.31
CA PHE A 557 -1.91 -10.29 -14.93
C PHE A 557 -0.51 -10.13 -14.31
N ARG A 558 -0.04 -8.91 -14.02
CA ARG A 558 1.24 -8.72 -13.31
C ARG A 558 1.18 -9.29 -11.89
N PRO A 559 0.15 -9.02 -11.07
CA PRO A 559 0.00 -9.66 -9.76
C PRO A 559 0.02 -11.20 -9.83
N ALA A 560 -0.73 -11.79 -10.78
CA ALA A 560 -0.73 -13.23 -11.00
C ALA A 560 0.69 -13.75 -11.33
N LYS A 561 1.41 -13.07 -12.22
CA LYS A 561 2.79 -13.41 -12.60
C LYS A 561 3.75 -13.37 -11.42
N PHE A 562 3.69 -12.33 -10.60
CA PHE A 562 4.54 -12.25 -9.41
C PHE A 562 4.22 -13.39 -8.43
N ALA A 563 2.94 -13.68 -8.20
CA ALA A 563 2.53 -14.81 -7.35
C ALA A 563 2.96 -16.17 -7.90
N GLU A 564 2.81 -16.42 -9.21
CA GLU A 564 3.25 -17.66 -9.86
C GLU A 564 4.75 -17.91 -9.67
N LYS A 565 5.54 -16.82 -9.64
CA LYS A 565 6.99 -16.87 -9.41
C LYS A 565 7.39 -16.79 -7.94
N GLY A 566 6.45 -16.64 -7.00
CA GLY A 566 6.77 -16.44 -5.59
C GLY A 566 7.52 -15.14 -5.31
N LEU A 567 7.29 -14.12 -6.14
CA LEU A 567 7.93 -12.81 -6.07
C LEU A 567 6.96 -11.78 -5.46
N ASP A 568 7.51 -10.73 -4.87
CA ASP A 568 6.71 -9.60 -4.38
C ASP A 568 6.11 -8.84 -5.57
N ASN A 569 4.83 -8.48 -5.49
CA ASN A 569 4.17 -7.69 -6.53
C ASN A 569 4.77 -6.28 -6.55
N VAL A 570 5.33 -5.88 -7.70
CA VAL A 570 5.74 -4.50 -7.95
C VAL A 570 4.63 -3.82 -8.74
N GLN A 571 3.92 -2.89 -8.11
CA GLN A 571 2.85 -2.16 -8.76
C GLN A 571 3.42 -1.31 -9.91
N GLY A 572 3.09 -1.68 -11.14
CA GLY A 572 3.51 -0.95 -12.34
C GLY A 572 2.46 0.08 -12.77
N VAL A 573 2.91 1.17 -13.36
CA VAL A 573 2.05 2.17 -14.01
C VAL A 573 1.56 1.63 -15.36
N ILE A 574 0.37 2.04 -15.79
CA ILE A 574 -0.16 1.82 -17.14
C ILE A 574 -0.03 3.13 -17.93
N PRO A 575 0.68 3.14 -19.08
CA PRO A 575 0.83 4.33 -19.89
C PRO A 575 -0.50 4.71 -20.56
N ASP A 576 -0.96 5.97 -20.41
CA ASP A 576 -2.19 6.45 -21.05
C ASP A 576 -1.98 6.79 -22.53
N GLY A 577 -2.00 5.77 -23.38
CA GLY A 577 -2.07 5.94 -24.83
C GLY A 577 -1.29 4.90 -25.62
N PHE A 578 -1.24 5.08 -26.94
CA PHE A 578 -0.54 4.18 -27.85
C PHE A 578 0.98 4.32 -27.76
N TYR A 579 1.70 3.21 -27.84
CA TYR A 579 3.16 3.19 -28.06
C TYR A 579 3.59 1.98 -28.91
N LEU A 580 4.86 1.96 -29.29
CA LEU A 580 5.49 0.90 -30.07
C LEU A 580 6.68 0.31 -29.31
N VAL A 581 6.90 -0.98 -29.54
CA VAL A 581 8.09 -1.72 -29.11
C VAL A 581 8.87 -2.16 -30.34
N GLY A 582 9.99 -1.48 -30.60
CA GLY A 582 10.93 -1.84 -31.67
C GLY A 582 11.98 -2.86 -31.23
N ASP A 583 12.60 -3.54 -32.19
CA ASP A 583 13.72 -4.45 -31.91
C ASP A 583 15.05 -3.71 -31.92
N SER A 584 15.66 -3.58 -30.75
CA SER A 584 16.97 -2.96 -30.54
C SER A 584 18.09 -3.59 -31.37
N LYS A 585 17.95 -4.86 -31.79
CA LYS A 585 18.95 -5.57 -32.61
C LYS A 585 18.78 -5.33 -34.11
N ASN A 586 17.64 -4.80 -34.56
CA ASN A 586 17.39 -4.45 -35.95
C ASN A 586 17.81 -2.98 -36.20
N GLU A 587 19.08 -2.78 -36.55
CA GLU A 587 19.67 -1.46 -36.90
C GLU A 587 19.35 -0.36 -35.85
N GLY A 588 19.35 -0.71 -34.56
CA GLY A 588 19.06 0.24 -33.47
C GLY A 588 17.57 0.59 -33.31
N GLY A 589 16.66 -0.29 -33.73
CA GLY A 589 15.20 -0.12 -33.55
C GLY A 589 14.42 0.26 -34.79
N GLN A 590 15.08 0.46 -35.94
CA GLN A 590 14.45 0.96 -37.18
C GLN A 590 13.61 2.22 -36.94
N LEU A 591 14.18 3.23 -36.27
CA LEU A 591 13.40 4.34 -35.69
C LEU A 591 12.58 5.14 -36.72
N ASP A 592 13.01 5.27 -37.96
CA ASP A 592 12.25 5.97 -39.00
C ASP A 592 11.03 5.17 -39.46
N PHE A 593 11.14 3.84 -39.50
CA PHE A 593 10.00 2.94 -39.69
C PHE A 593 9.02 3.06 -38.52
N GLN A 594 9.50 3.01 -37.26
CA GLN A 594 8.64 3.21 -36.08
C GLN A 594 7.95 4.58 -36.12
N THR A 595 8.69 5.64 -36.52
CA THR A 595 8.16 7.00 -36.60
C THR A 595 7.06 7.11 -37.65
N ALA A 596 7.21 6.45 -38.81
CA ALA A 596 6.17 6.42 -39.83
C ALA A 596 4.86 5.78 -39.33
N ILE A 597 4.98 4.73 -38.51
CA ILE A 597 3.84 4.07 -37.86
C ILE A 597 3.18 5.03 -36.86
N ILE A 598 3.97 5.68 -36.00
CA ILE A 598 3.48 6.68 -35.05
C ILE A 598 2.73 7.82 -35.76
N GLU A 599 3.25 8.37 -36.85
CA GLU A 599 2.60 9.45 -37.60
C GLU A 599 1.30 9.00 -38.29
N SER A 600 1.16 7.71 -38.59
CA SER A 600 -0.11 7.12 -39.02
C SER A 600 -1.11 7.04 -37.86
N VAL A 601 -0.68 6.52 -36.71
CA VAL A 601 -1.54 6.23 -35.55
C VAL A 601 -2.00 7.50 -34.82
N LYS A 602 -1.16 8.55 -34.74
CA LYS A 602 -1.51 9.86 -34.14
C LYS A 602 -2.75 10.51 -34.75
N LYS A 603 -3.15 10.10 -35.97
CA LYS A 603 -4.36 10.58 -36.65
C LYS A 603 -5.63 9.92 -36.11
N VAL A 604 -5.51 8.86 -35.32
CA VAL A 604 -6.61 8.01 -34.83
C VAL A 604 -6.71 8.03 -33.31
N THR A 605 -5.59 7.92 -32.60
CA THR A 605 -5.55 7.89 -31.13
C THR A 605 -4.38 8.69 -30.59
N HIS A 606 -4.41 9.02 -29.29
CA HIS A 606 -3.31 9.69 -28.59
C HIS A 606 -2.18 8.72 -28.26
N LEU A 607 -0.96 9.25 -28.15
CA LEU A 607 0.21 8.50 -27.71
C LEU A 607 0.33 8.48 -26.20
N ALA A 608 0.97 7.43 -25.69
CA ALA A 608 1.42 7.35 -24.32
C ALA A 608 2.46 8.45 -24.03
N PRO A 609 2.23 9.33 -23.04
CA PRO A 609 3.28 10.22 -22.56
C PRO A 609 4.33 9.40 -21.77
N PRO A 610 5.63 9.68 -21.91
CA PRO A 610 6.64 9.08 -21.07
C PRO A 610 6.56 9.63 -19.62
N ASP A 611 6.84 8.78 -18.65
CA ASP A 611 7.05 9.13 -17.24
C ASP A 611 8.56 9.10 -16.94
N ASP A 612 9.12 10.24 -16.53
CA ASP A 612 10.56 10.47 -16.39
C ASP A 612 11.40 9.98 -17.60
N GLY A 613 10.91 10.27 -18.81
CA GLY A 613 11.55 9.86 -20.06
C GLY A 613 11.37 8.38 -20.44
N LYS A 614 10.57 7.61 -19.68
CA LYS A 614 10.38 6.17 -19.86
C LYS A 614 8.93 5.78 -20.14
N ILE A 615 8.75 4.65 -20.82
CA ILE A 615 7.47 3.95 -20.93
C ILE A 615 7.67 2.54 -20.40
N LEU A 616 6.90 2.16 -19.37
CA LEU A 616 7.04 0.88 -18.66
C LEU A 616 8.47 0.57 -18.18
N GLY A 617 9.22 1.62 -17.80
CA GLY A 617 10.58 1.50 -17.30
C GLY A 617 11.68 1.47 -18.37
N GLU A 618 11.31 1.38 -19.65
CA GLU A 618 12.23 1.45 -20.78
C GLU A 618 12.35 2.89 -21.29
N GLU A 619 13.55 3.31 -21.67
CA GLU A 619 13.81 4.65 -22.21
C GLU A 619 13.01 4.88 -23.50
N ALA A 620 12.21 5.95 -23.53
CA ALA A 620 11.50 6.37 -24.73
C ALA A 620 12.51 7.02 -25.70
N VAL A 621 12.96 6.25 -26.69
CA VAL A 621 13.97 6.71 -27.66
C VAL A 621 13.43 7.77 -28.63
N ARG A 622 12.10 7.82 -28.81
CA ARG A 622 11.31 8.86 -29.50
C ARG A 622 9.88 8.84 -28.91
N ASP A 623 9.07 9.86 -29.18
CA ASP A 623 7.66 9.93 -28.73
C ASP A 623 6.89 8.65 -29.06
N GLY A 624 6.44 7.94 -28.01
CA GLY A 624 5.69 6.69 -28.13
C GLY A 624 6.50 5.50 -28.65
N ILE A 625 7.84 5.52 -28.57
CA ILE A 625 8.69 4.42 -29.07
C ILE A 625 9.68 4.00 -28.00
N ILE A 626 9.62 2.73 -27.61
CA ILE A 626 10.66 2.03 -26.85
C ILE A 626 11.32 0.96 -27.72
N VAL A 627 12.52 0.52 -27.33
CA VAL A 627 13.24 -0.55 -28.03
C VAL A 627 13.76 -1.58 -27.03
N VAL A 628 13.57 -2.86 -27.35
CA VAL A 628 14.01 -4.00 -26.52
C VAL A 628 14.66 -5.08 -27.38
N ASP A 629 15.33 -6.07 -26.79
CA ASP A 629 15.77 -7.26 -27.55
C ASP A 629 14.62 -8.27 -27.63
N THR A 630 13.81 -8.14 -28.69
CA THR A 630 12.59 -8.94 -28.86
C THR A 630 12.90 -10.43 -28.95
N LYS A 631 14.04 -10.81 -29.52
CA LYS A 631 14.46 -12.19 -29.70
C LYS A 631 15.00 -12.79 -28.40
N GLU A 632 15.83 -12.07 -27.67
CA GLU A 632 16.31 -12.48 -26.35
C GLU A 632 15.15 -12.67 -25.37
N TRP A 633 14.11 -11.84 -25.47
CA TRP A 633 12.93 -11.91 -24.61
C TRP A 633 11.91 -12.97 -25.06
N GLY A 634 12.09 -13.57 -26.23
CA GLY A 634 11.17 -14.59 -26.76
C GLY A 634 9.82 -14.02 -27.20
N LEU A 635 9.79 -12.76 -27.62
CA LEU A 635 8.59 -12.08 -28.12
C LEU A 635 8.25 -12.52 -29.55
N CYS A 636 6.97 -12.43 -29.93
CA CYS A 636 6.50 -12.76 -31.28
C CYS A 636 7.16 -11.85 -32.33
N GLY A 637 7.36 -10.56 -32.05
CA GLY A 637 8.12 -9.65 -32.92
C GLY A 637 9.55 -10.10 -33.27
N GLY A 638 10.12 -11.06 -32.53
CA GLY A 638 11.43 -11.68 -32.81
C GLY A 638 11.36 -13.04 -33.51
N VAL A 639 10.18 -13.50 -33.93
CA VAL A 639 9.97 -14.83 -34.50
C VAL A 639 10.55 -14.98 -35.92
N THR A 640 10.51 -13.90 -36.69
CA THR A 640 11.02 -13.85 -38.07
C THR A 640 12.41 -13.21 -38.12
N ARG A 641 13.01 -13.21 -39.31
CA ARG A 641 14.21 -12.39 -39.60
C ARG A 641 13.84 -11.16 -40.41
N ALA A 642 12.60 -10.66 -40.26
CA ALA A 642 12.12 -9.53 -41.01
C ALA A 642 12.99 -8.30 -40.76
N LYS A 643 13.24 -7.53 -41.83
CA LYS A 643 14.01 -6.30 -41.74
C LYS A 643 13.29 -5.25 -40.90
N TYR A 644 11.96 -5.20 -41.00
CA TYR A 644 11.11 -4.24 -40.29
C TYR A 644 10.19 -4.97 -39.32
N THR A 645 10.38 -4.74 -38.02
CA THR A 645 9.60 -5.37 -36.95
C THR A 645 9.08 -4.34 -35.97
N THR A 646 7.85 -4.53 -35.49
CA THR A 646 7.30 -3.75 -34.37
C THR A 646 6.25 -4.55 -33.64
N THR A 647 6.10 -4.28 -32.35
CA THR A 647 4.91 -4.65 -31.58
C THR A 647 4.15 -3.38 -31.23
N THR A 648 2.85 -3.33 -31.54
CA THR A 648 1.98 -2.20 -31.20
C THR A 648 1.43 -2.36 -29.81
N GLU A 649 1.19 -1.27 -29.09
CA GLU A 649 0.61 -1.32 -27.75
C GLU A 649 -0.49 -0.25 -27.65
N VAL A 650 -1.73 -0.65 -27.94
CA VAL A 650 -2.92 0.21 -27.75
C VAL A 650 -3.31 0.24 -26.26
N TYR A 651 -3.87 1.35 -25.79
CA TYR A 651 -4.46 1.44 -24.44
C TYR A 651 -6.00 1.60 -24.52
N PRO A 652 -6.77 0.53 -24.32
CA PRO A 652 -8.23 0.56 -24.49
C PRO A 652 -9.01 1.14 -23.30
N ASP A 653 -8.41 1.18 -22.11
CA ASP A 653 -9.10 1.63 -20.88
C ASP A 653 -9.02 3.16 -20.67
N SER A 654 -8.40 3.88 -21.61
CA SER A 654 -8.40 5.35 -21.59
C SER A 654 -9.83 5.89 -21.73
N PRO A 655 -10.20 6.97 -21.00
CA PRO A 655 -11.46 7.68 -21.24
C PRO A 655 -11.63 8.22 -22.67
N LYS A 656 -10.54 8.27 -23.46
CA LYS A 656 -10.53 8.71 -24.86
C LYS A 656 -10.62 7.56 -25.87
N ALA A 657 -10.60 6.31 -25.40
CA ALA A 657 -10.61 5.12 -26.24
C ALA A 657 -12.03 4.55 -26.40
N SER A 658 -12.19 3.74 -27.45
CA SER A 658 -13.35 2.88 -27.68
C SER A 658 -12.89 1.70 -28.53
N ASP A 659 -13.63 0.59 -28.53
CA ASP A 659 -13.30 -0.59 -29.35
C ASP A 659 -13.04 -0.23 -30.82
N GLU A 660 -13.83 0.69 -31.39
CA GLU A 660 -13.63 1.17 -32.76
C GLU A 660 -12.30 1.91 -32.92
N ILE A 661 -11.98 2.85 -32.01
CA ILE A 661 -10.74 3.61 -32.04
C ILE A 661 -9.54 2.66 -31.90
N CYS A 662 -9.60 1.70 -30.98
CA CYS A 662 -8.56 0.72 -30.76
C CYS A 662 -8.32 -0.15 -32.00
N ASN A 663 -9.38 -0.72 -32.58
CA ASN A 663 -9.27 -1.51 -33.81
C ASN A 663 -8.69 -0.69 -34.98
N ARG A 664 -9.12 0.56 -35.13
CA ARG A 664 -8.61 1.46 -36.17
C ARG A 664 -7.19 1.92 -35.92
N ALA A 665 -6.75 2.05 -34.67
CA ALA A 665 -5.36 2.34 -34.33
C ALA A 665 -4.44 1.20 -34.78
N GLN A 666 -4.86 -0.05 -34.57
CA GLN A 666 -4.12 -1.22 -35.07
C GLN A 666 -4.03 -1.23 -36.61
N VAL A 667 -5.15 -0.96 -37.30
CA VAL A 667 -5.14 -0.83 -38.77
C VAL A 667 -4.23 0.31 -39.23
N ALA A 668 -4.27 1.47 -38.57
CA ALA A 668 -3.40 2.61 -38.86
C ALA A 668 -1.91 2.25 -38.65
N ALA A 669 -1.60 1.43 -37.64
CA ALA A 669 -0.24 0.98 -37.39
C ALA A 669 0.25 0.04 -38.51
N VAL A 670 -0.55 -0.97 -38.88
CA VAL A 670 -0.23 -1.91 -39.97
C VAL A 670 -0.07 -1.17 -41.30
N THR A 671 -0.99 -0.28 -41.64
CA THR A 671 -0.92 0.49 -42.89
C THR A 671 0.26 1.45 -42.92
N GLY A 672 0.56 2.12 -41.80
CA GLY A 672 1.74 2.98 -41.68
C GLY A 672 3.04 2.21 -41.86
N ALA A 673 3.14 1.01 -41.28
CA ALA A 673 4.27 0.11 -41.44
C ALA A 673 4.42 -0.32 -42.90
N PHE A 674 3.34 -0.79 -43.52
CA PHE A 674 3.40 -1.32 -44.88
C PHE A 674 3.63 -0.22 -45.91
N ASP A 675 3.02 0.96 -45.76
CA ASP A 675 3.28 2.11 -46.65
C ASP A 675 4.75 2.52 -46.60
N TYR A 676 5.38 2.53 -45.41
CA TYR A 676 6.82 2.78 -45.29
C TYR A 676 7.66 1.71 -46.01
N VAL A 677 7.34 0.43 -45.79
CA VAL A 677 8.04 -0.69 -46.43
C VAL A 677 7.93 -0.62 -47.95
N MET A 678 6.74 -0.33 -48.47
CA MET A 678 6.49 -0.18 -49.91
C MET A 678 7.22 1.02 -50.51
N ALA A 679 7.41 2.10 -49.76
CA ALA A 679 8.15 3.28 -50.22
C ALA A 679 9.67 3.06 -50.23
N ASN A 680 10.20 2.21 -49.34
CA ASN A 680 11.65 2.06 -49.12
C ASN A 680 12.25 0.75 -49.67
N ASN A 681 11.43 -0.15 -50.24
CA ASN A 681 11.90 -1.41 -50.86
C ASN A 681 11.46 -1.55 -52.33
N ARG A 682 11.18 -0.43 -53.01
CA ARG A 682 10.91 -0.36 -54.44
C ARG A 682 12.17 -0.18 -55.27
#